data_AF-A0A8C7E4F0-F1
#
_entry.id   AF-A0A8C7E4F0-F1
#
_cell.length_a   1.000
_cell.length_b   1.000
_cell.length_c   1.000
_cell.angle_alpha   90.00
_cell.angle_beta   90.00
_cell.angle_gamma   90.00
#
_symmetry.space_group_name_H-M   'P 1'
#
loop_
_entity.id
_entity.type
_entity.pdbx_description
1 polymer ?
#
loop_
_entity_poly.entity_id
_entity_poly.type
_entity_poly.pdbx_seq_one_letter_code
_entity_poly.pdbx_strand_id
1 'polypeptide(L)'
;MFSVTSRLLLRPRRLPGKWMFVASSPCKHYKQEKLPPVQDPIPPASVTEIRQYLKTQKIPFHDGYSCIHVPSIFVGDKQQLRHSYSLFIDKTTGQFICTATLVEGNWQDFQANVELQDKGLTLSDRHSINEQNDQTGEDAKHIWDRALPLWQLLDEQETKDVKAMFGISSVSNTTLKHFGVRFLRTAQALVFPWFSPSGTSLKGLKLLRVEHQGDRVHHVENMLPRPNAYHNLFGLPLISRRDTEVVLTGRELDALVLHQVTGLPTLALPRGISCLPPALLPYLEQFKRITLWLGEDLRSWESAKHFARKLNPKRCYLVRPSDQQLRPLEAFSSGMNLTKILRSALPAGHKSIISFCQLREEVYGELVNVDQVAGVKWVRFPELSKLLKGHRKGELTVFTGPTGSGKTTFISEYALDLCMQGVNTLWGSFEIHNVRLAKIMLTQFAMEKLDEQLEKYDEWADKFEDLPLHFMTFYGQQNIKTVIDTMLHAVYMYDITHVVIDNLQFMMGQEQLSVDRLALQDYIVGTFRKFATDNNCHVTLIIHPRKEDEERELQTSSIFGSAKASQEADNVLILQDRKLTTGPGRRYLQVSKNRFDGDVGIFPLEFSKTCLTFSNPVKSKTRVKKVKEDSEEPVQKSVAAAGEVPKKQRSQKQSNKSTKPALNVSPDGPNKP
;
A
#
# COMPACT_ATOMS: atom_id res chain seq x y z
N MET A 1 -14.93 -24.23 -36.54
CA MET A 1 -16.19 -24.89 -36.98
C MET A 1 -16.83 -25.60 -35.79
N PHE A 2 -18.11 -25.97 -35.91
CA PHE A 2 -19.01 -26.44 -34.84
C PHE A 2 -18.54 -27.63 -33.98
N SER A 3 -18.92 -27.60 -32.69
CA SER A 3 -19.74 -28.60 -31.94
C SER A 3 -19.42 -28.48 -30.42
N VAL A 4 -20.30 -28.07 -29.48
CA VAL A 4 -21.56 -28.71 -29.00
C VAL A 4 -21.27 -30.16 -28.51
N THR A 5 -21.61 -30.66 -27.33
CA THR A 5 -22.61 -30.33 -26.26
C THR A 5 -21.96 -29.89 -24.93
N SER A 6 -22.62 -29.62 -23.78
CA SER A 6 -24.04 -29.76 -23.36
C SER A 6 -24.45 -28.79 -22.21
N ARG A 7 -25.70 -28.90 -21.75
CA ARG A 7 -26.24 -28.45 -20.44
C ARG A 7 -27.29 -29.47 -19.97
N LEU A 8 -27.41 -29.73 -18.66
CA LEU A 8 -28.60 -30.39 -18.10
C LEU A 8 -29.53 -29.35 -17.45
N LEU A 9 -30.79 -29.34 -17.88
CA LEU A 9 -31.89 -28.56 -17.30
C LEU A 9 -33.04 -29.51 -16.96
N LEU A 10 -33.45 -29.54 -15.69
CA LEU A 10 -34.69 -30.18 -15.27
C LEU A 10 -35.81 -29.14 -15.22
N ARG A 11 -36.87 -29.35 -16.00
CA ARG A 11 -38.15 -28.61 -15.94
C ARG A 11 -39.24 -29.53 -15.40
N PRO A 12 -40.10 -29.07 -14.47
CA PRO A 12 -41.40 -29.69 -14.21
C PRO A 12 -42.47 -29.19 -15.21
N ARG A 13 -43.48 -30.04 -15.46
CA ARG A 13 -44.63 -29.74 -16.34
C ARG A 13 -45.70 -28.92 -15.59
N ARG A 14 -46.47 -28.10 -16.33
CA ARG A 14 -47.76 -27.54 -15.87
C ARG A 14 -48.91 -28.46 -16.32
N LEU A 15 -49.93 -28.61 -15.48
CA LEU A 15 -51.38 -28.70 -15.78
C LEU A 15 -52.15 -28.52 -14.43
N PRO A 16 -53.48 -28.23 -14.42
CA PRO A 16 -54.04 -27.29 -13.44
C PRO A 16 -54.90 -27.93 -12.33
N GLY A 17 -54.98 -27.22 -11.20
CA GLY A 17 -55.96 -27.48 -10.14
C GLY A 17 -56.08 -26.29 -9.18
N LYS A 18 -57.31 -25.85 -8.89
CA LYS A 18 -57.59 -24.92 -7.77
C LYS A 18 -57.37 -25.67 -6.45
N TRP A 19 -56.88 -24.99 -5.40
CA TRP A 19 -57.69 -24.54 -4.26
C TRP A 19 -56.83 -24.08 -3.07
N MET A 20 -57.36 -23.09 -2.34
CA MET A 20 -57.01 -22.62 -0.98
C MET A 20 -55.62 -22.02 -0.72
N PHE A 21 -55.62 -20.69 -0.56
CA PHE A 21 -54.62 -19.95 0.21
C PHE A 21 -54.77 -20.23 1.71
N VAL A 22 -53.67 -20.49 2.41
CA VAL A 22 -53.53 -20.25 3.85
C VAL A 22 -52.27 -19.39 4.05
N ALA A 23 -52.35 -18.39 4.92
CA ALA A 23 -51.43 -17.26 4.91
C ALA A 23 -50.02 -17.60 5.44
N SER A 24 -48.99 -17.20 4.69
CA SER A 24 -47.63 -17.01 5.20
C SER A 24 -47.40 -15.55 5.62
N SER A 25 -46.79 -15.40 6.79
CA SER A 25 -46.58 -14.19 7.62
C SER A 25 -46.30 -12.85 6.93
N PRO A 26 -46.65 -11.70 7.55
CA PRO A 26 -46.52 -10.38 6.94
C PRO A 26 -45.06 -9.96 6.69
N CYS A 27 -44.82 -9.36 5.54
CA CYS A 27 -43.59 -8.63 5.24
C CYS A 27 -43.41 -7.51 6.28
N LYS A 28 -42.41 -7.64 7.16
CA LYS A 28 -42.07 -6.57 8.11
C LYS A 28 -41.42 -5.42 7.34
N HIS A 29 -42.12 -4.29 7.26
CA HIS A 29 -41.49 -3.03 6.88
C HIS A 29 -40.25 -2.79 7.73
N TYR A 30 -39.10 -2.59 7.07
CA TYR A 30 -37.95 -1.98 7.71
C TYR A 30 -38.36 -0.57 8.18
N LYS A 31 -38.62 -0.43 9.48
CA LYS A 31 -38.50 0.88 10.11
C LYS A 31 -37.03 1.27 10.00
N GLN A 32 -36.76 2.47 9.49
CA GLN A 32 -35.49 3.12 9.72
C GLN A 32 -35.38 3.37 11.22
N GLU A 33 -34.78 2.43 11.95
CA GLU A 33 -34.10 2.79 13.18
C GLU A 33 -33.02 3.77 12.77
N LYS A 34 -33.12 4.99 13.30
CA LYS A 34 -32.06 5.97 13.15
C LYS A 34 -30.82 5.33 13.78
N LEU A 35 -29.81 5.08 12.95
CA LEU A 35 -28.45 4.82 13.44
C LEU A 35 -28.17 5.84 14.55
N PRO A 36 -27.70 5.42 15.73
CA PRO A 36 -27.23 6.39 16.72
C PRO A 36 -26.20 7.29 16.03
N PRO A 37 -26.15 8.60 16.39
CA PRO A 37 -25.16 9.49 15.80
C PRO A 37 -23.79 8.84 15.95
N VAL A 38 -23.04 8.79 14.85
CA VAL A 38 -21.66 8.30 14.84
C VAL A 38 -20.93 9.06 15.93
N GLN A 39 -20.56 8.37 17.01
CA GLN A 39 -19.78 8.97 18.07
C GLN A 39 -18.46 9.40 17.43
N ASP A 40 -18.07 10.66 17.65
CA ASP A 40 -16.78 11.16 17.17
C ASP A 40 -15.69 10.18 17.61
N PRO A 41 -14.71 9.83 16.75
CA PRO A 41 -13.66 8.89 17.11
C PRO A 41 -12.91 9.42 18.33
N ILE A 42 -13.16 8.80 19.48
CA ILE A 42 -12.63 9.24 20.76
C ILE A 42 -11.10 9.18 20.68
N PRO A 43 -10.37 10.26 20.99
CA PRO A 43 -8.93 10.28 20.84
C PRO A 43 -8.28 9.15 21.67
N PRO A 44 -7.28 8.44 21.13
CA PRO A 44 -6.59 7.40 21.87
C PRO A 44 -5.93 7.98 23.12
N ALA A 45 -6.10 7.30 24.26
CA ALA A 45 -5.58 7.75 25.54
C ALA A 45 -4.05 7.87 25.51
N SER A 46 -3.51 8.94 26.08
CA SER A 46 -2.06 9.15 26.07
C SER A 46 -1.33 8.13 26.96
N VAL A 47 -0.07 7.81 26.64
CA VAL A 47 0.80 6.96 27.49
C VAL A 47 0.83 7.47 28.94
N THR A 48 0.79 8.78 29.11
CA THR A 48 0.72 9.46 30.41
C THR A 48 -0.57 9.17 31.17
N GLU A 49 -1.73 9.25 30.50
CA GLU A 49 -3.02 8.87 31.08
C GLU A 49 -3.06 7.39 31.44
N ILE A 50 -2.63 6.50 30.53
CA ILE A 50 -2.59 5.05 30.75
C ILE A 50 -1.75 4.71 31.99
N ARG A 51 -0.53 5.26 32.09
CA ARG A 51 0.35 5.09 33.27
C ARG A 51 -0.26 5.67 34.55
N GLN A 52 -0.95 6.81 34.46
CA GLN A 52 -1.58 7.43 35.63
C GLN A 52 -2.78 6.61 36.13
N TYR A 53 -3.63 6.13 35.22
CA TYR A 53 -4.77 5.26 35.53
C TYR A 53 -4.31 3.95 36.19
N LEU A 54 -3.32 3.25 35.61
CA LEU A 54 -2.77 2.01 36.18
C LEU A 54 -2.21 2.22 37.59
N LYS A 55 -1.55 3.36 37.86
CA LYS A 55 -1.08 3.73 39.21
C LYS A 55 -2.24 3.98 40.18
N THR A 56 -3.26 4.73 39.75
CA THR A 56 -4.45 5.02 40.58
C THR A 56 -5.18 3.73 40.96
N GLN A 57 -5.36 2.81 40.01
CA GLN A 57 -5.98 1.50 40.25
C GLN A 57 -5.03 0.47 40.92
N LYS A 58 -3.81 0.88 41.31
CA LYS A 58 -2.79 0.02 41.94
C LYS A 58 -2.42 -1.23 41.13
N ILE A 59 -2.65 -1.22 39.83
CA ILE A 59 -2.33 -2.34 38.93
C ILE A 59 -0.82 -2.30 38.66
N PRO A 60 -0.04 -3.36 39.01
CA PRO A 60 1.38 -3.37 38.74
C PRO A 60 1.62 -3.52 37.23
N PHE A 61 2.49 -2.69 36.67
CA PHE A 61 2.83 -2.71 35.25
C PHE A 61 4.34 -2.64 35.04
N HIS A 62 4.80 -3.13 33.89
CA HIS A 62 6.17 -3.00 33.42
C HIS A 62 6.18 -2.19 32.10
N ASP A 63 7.10 -1.23 31.99
CA ASP A 63 7.20 -0.37 30.80
C ASP A 63 8.12 -1.05 29.77
N GLY A 64 7.52 -1.67 28.75
CA GLY A 64 8.25 -2.43 27.73
C GLY A 64 8.94 -1.55 26.68
N TYR A 65 9.16 -2.10 25.49
CA TYR A 65 9.62 -1.34 24.34
C TYR A 65 8.44 -0.63 23.68
N SER A 66 7.53 -1.41 23.08
CA SER A 66 6.38 -0.90 22.32
C SER A 66 5.10 -0.88 23.15
N CYS A 67 4.97 -1.78 24.13
CA CYS A 67 3.75 -1.94 24.93
C CYS A 67 4.00 -1.72 26.43
N ILE A 68 2.96 -1.40 27.19
CA ILE A 68 2.93 -1.50 28.66
C ILE A 68 2.43 -2.90 29.01
N HIS A 69 3.16 -3.60 29.89
CA HIS A 69 2.90 -4.98 30.25
C HIS A 69 2.11 -5.01 31.56
N VAL A 70 1.01 -5.75 31.59
CA VAL A 70 0.07 -5.81 32.70
C VAL A 70 -0.28 -7.29 33.00
N PRO A 71 -0.51 -7.69 34.27
CA PRO A 71 -1.11 -8.98 34.58
C PRO A 71 -2.48 -9.11 33.90
N SER A 72 -2.82 -10.29 33.41
CA SER A 72 -4.13 -10.47 32.78
C SER A 72 -5.26 -10.50 33.81
N ILE A 73 -6.19 -9.56 33.68
CA ILE A 73 -7.50 -9.55 34.35
C ILE A 73 -8.46 -10.62 33.79
N PHE A 74 -8.13 -11.21 32.63
CA PHE A 74 -8.94 -12.20 31.92
C PHE A 74 -8.57 -13.66 32.25
N VAL A 75 -7.52 -13.88 33.07
CA VAL A 75 -7.05 -15.22 33.45
C VAL A 75 -7.36 -15.48 34.92
N GLY A 76 -8.14 -16.52 35.20
CA GLY A 76 -8.51 -16.90 36.56
C GLY A 76 -7.31 -17.34 37.41
N ASP A 77 -7.39 -17.09 38.73
CA ASP A 77 -6.28 -17.22 39.70
C ASP A 77 -5.47 -18.53 39.61
N LYS A 78 -6.10 -19.64 39.24
CA LYS A 78 -5.44 -20.96 39.13
C LYS A 78 -4.43 -21.07 37.98
N GLN A 79 -4.43 -20.14 37.03
CA GLN A 79 -3.47 -20.09 35.91
C GLN A 79 -2.48 -18.92 36.01
N GLN A 80 -2.61 -18.03 37.00
CA GLN A 80 -1.65 -16.95 37.22
C GLN A 80 -0.35 -17.49 37.81
N LEU A 81 0.59 -17.86 36.92
CA LEU A 81 2.01 -17.88 37.26
C LEU A 81 2.40 -16.47 37.74
N ARG A 82 2.65 -16.33 39.05
CA ARG A 82 3.14 -15.10 39.68
C ARG A 82 4.27 -14.53 38.80
N HIS A 83 4.13 -13.26 38.41
CA HIS A 83 5.06 -12.50 37.53
C HIS A 83 5.00 -12.77 36.02
N SER A 84 4.01 -13.50 35.48
CA SER A 84 3.81 -13.58 34.02
C SER A 84 2.88 -12.48 33.48
N TYR A 85 3.46 -11.39 33.00
CA TYR A 85 2.74 -10.41 32.19
C TYR A 85 2.19 -11.10 30.93
N SER A 86 0.90 -10.96 30.71
CA SER A 86 0.16 -11.64 29.62
C SER A 86 -0.78 -10.71 28.88
N LEU A 87 -1.12 -9.56 29.48
CA LEU A 87 -1.84 -8.46 28.87
C LEU A 87 -0.84 -7.37 28.44
N PHE A 88 -0.97 -6.90 27.20
CA PHE A 88 -0.10 -5.88 26.61
C PHE A 88 -0.96 -4.76 26.07
N ILE A 89 -0.65 -3.53 26.49
CA ILE A 89 -1.36 -2.31 26.07
C ILE A 89 -0.40 -1.51 25.18
N ASP A 90 -0.77 -1.28 23.93
CA ASP A 90 0.06 -0.52 22.99
C ASP A 90 0.18 0.95 23.41
N LYS A 91 1.39 1.49 23.37
CA LYS A 91 1.68 2.85 23.84
C LYS A 91 1.16 3.93 22.90
N THR A 92 1.01 3.66 21.61
CA THR A 92 0.61 4.68 20.63
C THR A 92 -0.90 4.75 20.47
N THR A 93 -1.59 3.62 20.64
CA THR A 93 -3.02 3.48 20.30
C THR A 93 -3.91 3.20 21.50
N GLY A 94 -3.35 2.74 22.63
CA GLY A 94 -4.11 2.32 23.81
C GLY A 94 -4.91 1.02 23.64
N GLN A 95 -4.83 0.36 22.47
CA GLN A 95 -5.39 -0.97 22.27
C GLN A 95 -4.67 -1.99 23.15
N PHE A 96 -5.39 -2.98 23.66
CA PHE A 96 -4.81 -4.07 24.42
C PHE A 96 -5.02 -5.42 23.74
N ILE A 97 -4.11 -6.36 24.01
CA ILE A 97 -4.29 -7.79 23.71
C ILE A 97 -3.80 -8.64 24.88
N CYS A 98 -4.59 -9.64 25.26
CA CYS A 98 -4.20 -10.68 26.18
C CYS A 98 -3.65 -11.87 25.40
N THR A 99 -2.33 -12.06 25.39
CA THR A 99 -1.67 -13.17 24.71
C THR A 99 -2.07 -14.56 25.24
N ALA A 100 -2.64 -14.63 26.44
CA ALA A 100 -3.10 -15.88 27.06
C ALA A 100 -4.55 -16.26 26.67
N THR A 101 -5.46 -15.29 26.56
CA THR A 101 -6.88 -15.55 26.24
C THR A 101 -7.29 -15.13 24.83
N LEU A 102 -6.41 -14.42 24.11
CA LEU A 102 -6.67 -13.75 22.83
C LEU A 102 -7.80 -12.72 22.86
N VAL A 103 -8.16 -12.23 24.04
CA VAL A 103 -9.07 -11.08 24.20
C VAL A 103 -8.31 -9.80 23.84
N GLU A 104 -8.87 -9.03 22.92
CA GLU A 104 -8.38 -7.72 22.50
C GLU A 104 -9.49 -6.67 22.63
N GLY A 105 -9.10 -5.39 22.67
CA GLY A 105 -10.04 -4.29 22.81
C GLY A 105 -9.37 -2.92 22.81
N ASN A 106 -10.17 -1.86 22.85
CA ASN A 106 -9.69 -0.49 22.98
C ASN A 106 -9.43 -0.10 24.46
N TRP A 107 -8.98 1.12 24.70
CA TRP A 107 -8.69 1.59 26.06
C TRP A 107 -9.96 1.70 26.94
N GLN A 108 -11.11 2.12 26.41
CA GLN A 108 -12.36 2.15 27.17
C GLN A 108 -12.82 0.75 27.57
N ASP A 109 -12.67 -0.24 26.69
CA ASP A 109 -12.97 -1.65 26.98
C ASP A 109 -12.10 -2.15 28.14
N PHE A 110 -10.82 -1.77 28.19
CA PHE A 110 -9.94 -2.12 29.32
C PHE A 110 -10.44 -1.49 30.62
N GLN A 111 -10.74 -0.19 30.63
CA GLN A 111 -11.24 0.52 31.81
C GLN A 111 -12.56 -0.10 32.32
N ALA A 112 -13.49 -0.41 31.41
CA ALA A 112 -14.77 -1.05 31.74
C ALA A 112 -14.57 -2.45 32.36
N ASN A 113 -13.62 -3.24 31.84
CA ASN A 113 -13.31 -4.57 32.40
C ASN A 113 -12.68 -4.48 33.81
N VAL A 114 -11.81 -3.49 34.06
CA VAL A 114 -11.26 -3.23 35.41
C VAL A 114 -12.37 -2.85 36.39
N GLU A 115 -13.26 -1.92 36.02
CA GLU A 115 -14.40 -1.52 36.87
C GLU A 115 -15.43 -2.63 37.14
N LEU A 116 -15.54 -3.62 36.25
CA LEU A 116 -16.39 -4.80 36.45
C LEU A 116 -15.73 -5.82 37.40
N GLN A 117 -14.41 -5.94 37.38
CA GLN A 117 -13.65 -6.80 38.28
C GLN A 117 -13.76 -6.31 39.74
N ASP A 118 -13.66 -5.00 39.97
CA ASP A 118 -13.89 -4.38 41.29
C ASP A 118 -15.31 -4.60 41.84
N LYS A 119 -16.28 -4.92 40.97
CA LYS A 119 -17.67 -5.24 41.32
C LYS A 119 -17.93 -6.76 41.47
N GLY A 120 -16.89 -7.58 41.39
CA GLY A 120 -16.96 -9.03 41.62
C GLY A 120 -17.64 -9.85 40.51
N LEU A 121 -17.87 -9.27 39.34
CA LEU A 121 -18.45 -9.98 38.19
C LEU A 121 -17.34 -10.71 37.43
N THR A 122 -17.45 -12.04 37.32
CA THR A 122 -16.50 -12.86 36.57
C THR A 122 -16.86 -12.95 35.08
N LEU A 123 -15.84 -12.99 34.23
CA LEU A 123 -15.94 -12.91 32.77
C LEU A 123 -16.48 -14.17 32.07
N SER A 124 -17.06 -15.14 32.81
CA SER A 124 -17.54 -16.41 32.23
C SER A 124 -18.74 -16.26 31.29
N ASP A 125 -19.52 -15.19 31.43
CA ASP A 125 -20.87 -15.10 30.83
C ASP A 125 -20.95 -14.18 29.60
N ARG A 126 -19.83 -13.82 28.96
CA ARG A 126 -19.79 -12.88 27.83
C ARG A 126 -19.17 -13.39 26.52
N HIS A 127 -18.83 -14.67 26.41
CA HIS A 127 -18.35 -15.25 25.15
C HIS A 127 -19.51 -15.55 24.16
N SER A 128 -20.09 -14.50 23.58
CA SER A 128 -21.03 -14.61 22.43
C SER A 128 -21.05 -13.35 21.54
N ILE A 129 -19.92 -12.66 21.35
CA ILE A 129 -19.81 -11.48 20.46
C ILE A 129 -18.56 -11.59 19.55
N ASN A 130 -18.58 -12.56 18.63
CA ASN A 130 -17.99 -12.44 17.27
C ASN A 130 -18.22 -13.68 16.37
N GLU A 131 -19.37 -14.35 16.50
CA GLU A 131 -19.74 -15.53 15.68
C GLU A 131 -20.05 -15.20 14.20
N GLN A 132 -19.84 -13.96 13.74
CA GLN A 132 -19.91 -13.62 12.31
C GLN A 132 -18.66 -14.03 11.51
N ASN A 133 -17.60 -14.52 12.17
CA ASN A 133 -16.35 -14.97 11.54
C ASN A 133 -16.23 -16.50 11.32
N ASP A 134 -17.21 -17.31 11.75
CA ASP A 134 -17.00 -18.76 11.86
C ASP A 134 -16.91 -19.45 10.49
N GLN A 135 -17.70 -19.02 9.49
CA GLN A 135 -17.71 -19.64 8.16
C GLN A 135 -16.33 -19.62 7.47
N THR A 136 -15.63 -18.50 7.54
CA THR A 136 -14.28 -18.34 6.96
C THR A 136 -13.23 -19.16 7.73
N GLY A 137 -13.46 -19.39 9.03
CA GLY A 137 -12.66 -20.28 9.85
C GLY A 137 -12.90 -21.76 9.53
N GLU A 138 -14.13 -22.14 9.18
CA GLU A 138 -14.47 -23.48 8.66
C GLU A 138 -13.82 -23.75 7.30
N ASP A 139 -13.89 -22.80 6.35
CA ASP A 139 -13.24 -22.93 5.04
C ASP A 139 -11.72 -23.16 5.17
N ALA A 140 -11.06 -22.41 6.06
CA ALA A 140 -9.65 -22.60 6.37
C ALA A 140 -9.36 -24.00 6.95
N LYS A 141 -10.20 -24.53 7.86
CA LYS A 141 -10.07 -25.90 8.38
C LYS A 141 -10.27 -26.94 7.26
N HIS A 142 -11.30 -26.79 6.42
CA HIS A 142 -11.57 -27.71 5.30
C HIS A 142 -10.43 -27.76 4.28
N ILE A 143 -9.80 -26.62 3.98
CA ILE A 143 -8.62 -26.58 3.11
C ILE A 143 -7.41 -27.23 3.79
N TRP A 144 -7.22 -26.97 5.09
CA TRP A 144 -6.13 -27.55 5.88
C TRP A 144 -6.20 -29.08 5.92
N ASP A 145 -7.37 -29.64 6.21
CA ASP A 145 -7.59 -31.08 6.34
C ASP A 145 -7.48 -31.82 4.99
N ARG A 146 -7.77 -31.13 3.88
CA ARG A 146 -7.56 -31.64 2.52
C ARG A 146 -6.12 -31.50 2.03
N ALA A 147 -5.32 -30.62 2.63
CA ALA A 147 -3.92 -30.45 2.28
C ALA A 147 -3.07 -31.59 2.87
N LEU A 148 -2.16 -32.14 2.08
CA LEU A 148 -1.26 -33.22 2.51
C LEU A 148 0.03 -32.64 3.09
N PRO A 149 0.61 -33.20 4.16
CA PRO A 149 1.92 -32.76 4.65
C PRO A 149 2.99 -32.93 3.57
N LEU A 150 3.74 -31.87 3.25
CA LEU A 150 4.65 -31.86 2.09
C LEU A 150 5.78 -32.91 2.23
N TRP A 151 6.12 -33.31 3.45
CA TRP A 151 7.10 -34.36 3.75
C TRP A 151 6.52 -35.79 3.77
N GLN A 152 5.23 -35.96 3.47
CA GLN A 152 4.48 -37.22 3.46
C GLN A 152 3.58 -37.36 2.20
N LEU A 153 3.94 -36.70 1.09
CA LEU A 153 3.31 -37.03 -0.19
C LEU A 153 3.63 -38.49 -0.54
N LEU A 154 2.66 -39.14 -1.20
CA LEU A 154 2.71 -40.58 -1.47
C LEU A 154 3.82 -40.98 -2.47
N ASP A 155 4.36 -40.01 -3.20
CA ASP A 155 5.45 -40.17 -4.16
C ASP A 155 6.62 -39.24 -3.81
N GLU A 156 7.82 -39.82 -3.72
CA GLU A 156 9.05 -39.06 -3.51
C GLU A 156 9.40 -38.17 -4.70
N GLN A 157 9.02 -38.57 -5.92
CA GLN A 157 9.28 -37.78 -7.11
C GLN A 157 8.37 -36.55 -7.14
N GLU A 158 7.06 -36.71 -6.93
CA GLU A 158 6.13 -35.60 -6.69
C GLU A 158 6.64 -34.63 -5.61
N THR A 159 7.21 -35.15 -4.51
CA THR A 159 7.81 -34.31 -3.45
C THR A 159 8.99 -33.48 -3.97
N LYS A 160 9.88 -34.08 -4.77
CA LYS A 160 11.04 -33.38 -5.36
C LYS A 160 10.60 -32.34 -6.39
N ASP A 161 9.61 -32.67 -7.21
CA ASP A 161 9.08 -31.82 -8.27
C ASP A 161 8.33 -30.60 -7.68
N VAL A 162 7.48 -30.81 -6.66
CA VAL A 162 6.83 -29.71 -5.93
C VAL A 162 7.88 -28.83 -5.25
N LYS A 163 8.91 -29.41 -4.61
CA LYS A 163 9.98 -28.58 -4.02
C LYS A 163 10.74 -27.77 -5.07
N ALA A 164 11.00 -28.34 -6.25
CA ALA A 164 11.65 -27.63 -7.35
C ALA A 164 10.78 -26.49 -7.89
N MET A 165 9.48 -26.72 -8.07
CA MET A 165 8.49 -25.72 -8.51
C MET A 165 8.48 -24.46 -7.62
N PHE A 166 8.61 -24.62 -6.31
CA PHE A 166 8.65 -23.51 -5.35
C PHE A 166 10.07 -23.06 -4.97
N GLY A 167 11.12 -23.56 -5.65
CA GLY A 167 12.52 -23.17 -5.39
C GLY A 167 13.10 -23.63 -4.05
N ILE A 168 12.48 -24.63 -3.40
CA ILE A 168 12.81 -25.11 -2.04
C ILE A 168 13.38 -26.54 -2.01
N SER A 169 14.00 -27.02 -3.10
CA SER A 169 14.66 -28.33 -3.16
C SER A 169 15.70 -28.55 -2.05
N SER A 170 16.34 -27.47 -1.58
CA SER A 170 17.33 -27.46 -0.50
C SER A 170 16.72 -27.40 0.93
N VAL A 171 15.39 -27.28 1.07
CA VAL A 171 14.71 -27.28 2.37
C VAL A 171 14.40 -28.71 2.81
N SER A 172 14.85 -29.05 4.01
CA SER A 172 14.75 -30.38 4.62
C SER A 172 13.31 -30.73 5.04
N ASN A 173 12.98 -32.02 5.02
CA ASN A 173 11.69 -32.52 5.48
C ASN A 173 11.46 -32.26 6.97
N THR A 174 12.53 -32.19 7.76
CA THR A 174 12.49 -31.82 9.18
C THR A 174 12.02 -30.37 9.40
N THR A 175 12.54 -29.41 8.62
CA THR A 175 12.09 -28.01 8.69
C THR A 175 10.64 -27.87 8.23
N LEU A 176 10.27 -28.52 7.12
CA LEU A 176 8.89 -28.50 6.63
C LEU A 176 7.91 -29.09 7.66
N LYS A 177 8.29 -30.18 8.34
CA LYS A 177 7.53 -30.76 9.45
C LYS A 177 7.43 -29.83 10.65
N HIS A 178 8.51 -29.14 11.00
CA HIS A 178 8.55 -28.22 12.14
C HIS A 178 7.59 -27.03 11.96
N PHE A 179 7.55 -26.45 10.75
CA PHE A 179 6.62 -25.35 10.41
C PHE A 179 5.25 -25.82 9.91
N GLY A 180 5.01 -27.12 9.79
CA GLY A 180 3.72 -27.68 9.37
C GLY A 180 3.35 -27.41 7.91
N VAL A 181 4.30 -27.18 7.00
CA VAL A 181 4.01 -26.83 5.60
C VAL A 181 3.31 -27.98 4.86
N ARG A 182 2.12 -27.71 4.32
CA ARG A 182 1.32 -28.68 3.54
C ARG A 182 1.25 -28.30 2.06
N PHE A 183 0.76 -29.22 1.23
CA PHE A 183 0.52 -29.03 -0.20
C PHE A 183 -0.91 -29.43 -0.58
N LEU A 184 -1.59 -28.55 -1.33
CA LEU A 184 -2.94 -28.78 -1.84
C LEU A 184 -2.89 -29.10 -3.33
N ARG A 185 -2.91 -30.39 -3.66
CA ARG A 185 -2.84 -30.90 -5.04
C ARG A 185 -3.85 -30.25 -5.99
N THR A 186 -5.10 -30.03 -5.56
CA THR A 186 -6.16 -29.49 -6.42
C THR A 186 -5.95 -28.05 -6.88
N ALA A 187 -5.13 -27.28 -6.16
CA ALA A 187 -4.80 -25.90 -6.50
C ALA A 187 -3.31 -25.72 -6.86
N GLN A 188 -2.53 -26.81 -6.84
CA GLN A 188 -1.06 -26.80 -6.93
C GLN A 188 -0.42 -25.75 -6.00
N ALA A 189 -0.91 -25.66 -4.77
CA ALA A 189 -0.57 -24.60 -3.81
C ALA A 189 0.18 -25.14 -2.59
N LEU A 190 1.23 -24.45 -2.15
CA LEU A 190 1.74 -24.60 -0.79
C LEU A 190 0.78 -23.95 0.20
N VAL A 191 0.63 -24.58 1.37
CA VAL A 191 -0.29 -24.20 2.43
C VAL A 191 0.50 -23.98 3.72
N PHE A 192 0.55 -22.73 4.17
CA PHE A 192 1.21 -22.32 5.40
C PHE A 192 0.19 -22.19 6.54
N PRO A 193 0.27 -23.00 7.61
CA PRO A 193 -0.66 -22.94 8.73
C PRO A 193 -0.39 -21.76 9.65
N TRP A 194 -1.46 -21.14 10.13
CA TRP A 194 -1.39 -20.08 11.12
C TRP A 194 -2.17 -20.52 12.36
N PHE A 195 -1.46 -21.00 13.37
CA PHE A 195 -2.04 -21.40 14.64
C PHE A 195 -2.08 -20.22 15.64
N SER A 196 -2.94 -20.35 16.66
CA SER A 196 -2.87 -19.52 17.87
C SER A 196 -1.47 -19.57 18.50
N PRO A 197 -1.08 -18.58 19.32
CA PRO A 197 0.20 -18.58 20.04
C PRO A 197 0.42 -19.83 20.91
N SER A 198 -0.65 -20.50 21.34
CA SER A 198 -0.64 -21.77 22.06
C SER A 198 -0.37 -23.01 21.18
N GLY A 199 -0.37 -22.86 19.85
CA GLY A 199 -0.30 -23.96 18.87
C GLY A 199 -1.56 -24.82 18.74
N THR A 200 -2.61 -24.57 19.54
CA THR A 200 -3.76 -25.49 19.70
C THR A 200 -4.91 -25.28 18.73
N SER A 201 -5.02 -24.12 18.08
CA SER A 201 -6.16 -23.77 17.22
C SER A 201 -5.68 -23.15 15.91
N LEU A 202 -6.13 -23.68 14.77
CA LEU A 202 -5.89 -23.05 13.47
C LEU A 202 -6.75 -21.76 13.38
N LYS A 203 -6.09 -20.64 13.09
CA LYS A 203 -6.71 -19.31 12.95
C LYS A 203 -6.76 -18.83 11.50
N GLY A 204 -5.95 -19.41 10.62
CA GLY A 204 -5.99 -19.13 9.19
C GLY A 204 -4.95 -19.94 8.41
N LEU A 205 -4.93 -19.68 7.11
CA LEU A 205 -3.99 -20.26 6.14
C LEU A 205 -3.51 -19.19 5.17
N LYS A 206 -2.27 -19.33 4.71
CA LYS A 206 -1.80 -18.66 3.49
C LYS A 206 -1.53 -19.71 2.42
N LEU A 207 -2.07 -19.48 1.23
CA LEU A 207 -1.91 -20.30 0.03
C LEU A 207 -0.94 -19.60 -0.91
N LEU A 208 0.13 -20.27 -1.31
CA LEU A 208 1.10 -19.80 -2.29
C LEU A 208 1.00 -20.68 -3.54
N ARG A 209 0.63 -20.08 -4.66
CA ARG A 209 0.62 -20.69 -5.99
C ARG A 209 1.75 -20.14 -6.85
N VAL A 210 2.14 -20.92 -7.85
CA VAL A 210 3.08 -20.52 -8.89
C VAL A 210 2.33 -20.49 -10.22
N GLU A 211 2.34 -19.34 -10.88
CA GLU A 211 1.79 -19.14 -12.21
C GLU A 211 2.92 -18.74 -13.17
N HIS A 212 2.96 -19.36 -14.35
CA HIS A 212 3.97 -19.09 -15.37
C HIS A 212 3.42 -18.12 -16.42
N GLN A 213 3.96 -16.90 -16.48
CA GLN A 213 3.61 -15.92 -17.50
C GLN A 213 4.80 -15.71 -18.44
N GLY A 214 4.92 -16.60 -19.43
CA GLY A 214 6.13 -16.74 -20.25
C GLY A 214 7.29 -17.31 -19.43
N ASP A 215 8.50 -16.80 -19.63
CA ASP A 215 9.70 -17.18 -18.86
C ASP A 215 9.69 -16.69 -17.39
N ARG A 216 8.68 -15.91 -16.97
CA ARG A 216 8.61 -15.35 -15.62
C ARG A 216 7.67 -16.15 -14.73
N VAL A 217 8.23 -16.62 -13.62
CA VAL A 217 7.53 -17.28 -12.51
C VAL A 217 6.90 -16.20 -11.63
N HIS A 218 5.57 -16.16 -11.56
CA HIS A 218 4.81 -15.29 -10.68
C HIS A 218 4.27 -16.09 -9.48
N HIS A 219 4.48 -15.55 -8.29
CA HIS A 219 3.87 -16.08 -7.07
C HIS A 219 2.54 -15.40 -6.81
N VAL A 220 1.47 -16.20 -6.67
CA VAL A 220 0.13 -15.72 -6.34
C VAL A 220 -0.19 -16.15 -4.91
N GLU A 221 -0.44 -15.18 -4.05
CA GLU A 221 -0.70 -15.38 -2.62
C GLU A 221 -2.19 -15.14 -2.31
N ASN A 222 -2.86 -16.10 -1.67
CA ASN A 222 -4.23 -15.93 -1.15
C ASN A 222 -4.21 -16.19 0.36
N MET A 223 -4.91 -15.35 1.15
CA MET A 223 -5.01 -15.49 2.61
C MET A 223 -6.45 -15.85 3.00
N LEU A 224 -6.60 -16.71 4.01
CA LEU A 224 -7.88 -17.08 4.61
C LEU A 224 -7.74 -17.02 6.14
N PRO A 225 -8.54 -16.22 6.87
CA PRO A 225 -9.54 -15.26 6.37
C PRO A 225 -8.93 -14.12 5.52
N ARG A 226 -9.78 -13.30 4.88
CA ARG A 226 -9.36 -12.16 4.03
C ARG A 226 -8.39 -11.22 4.76
N PRO A 227 -7.50 -10.50 4.04
CA PRO A 227 -6.36 -9.78 4.63
C PRO A 227 -6.69 -8.80 5.77
N ASN A 228 -7.89 -8.20 5.76
CA ASN A 228 -8.32 -7.25 6.79
C ASN A 228 -8.61 -7.89 8.15
N ALA A 229 -8.86 -9.21 8.21
CA ALA A 229 -9.08 -9.96 9.46
C ALA A 229 -7.85 -10.75 9.92
N TYR A 230 -6.70 -10.59 9.26
CA TYR A 230 -5.55 -11.48 9.38
C TYR A 230 -4.38 -10.82 10.13
N HIS A 231 -4.28 -11.09 11.44
CA HIS A 231 -3.31 -10.45 12.35
C HIS A 231 -2.59 -11.49 13.23
N ASN A 232 -1.61 -12.21 12.67
CA ASN A 232 -0.73 -13.11 13.43
C ASN A 232 0.66 -13.16 12.74
N LEU A 233 1.54 -14.10 13.11
CA LEU A 233 2.88 -14.27 12.54
C LEU A 233 3.16 -15.75 12.21
N PHE A 234 3.66 -16.04 11.01
CA PHE A 234 4.06 -17.39 10.65
C PHE A 234 5.27 -17.83 11.47
N GLY A 235 5.20 -19.03 12.06
CA GLY A 235 6.22 -19.56 12.97
C GLY A 235 6.02 -19.20 14.45
N LEU A 236 5.02 -18.37 14.81
CA LEU A 236 4.82 -17.93 16.20
C LEU A 236 4.72 -19.05 17.26
N PRO A 237 4.04 -20.20 17.01
CA PRO A 237 3.97 -21.30 17.98
C PRO A 237 5.30 -22.01 18.24
N LEU A 238 6.32 -21.77 17.40
CA LEU A 238 7.65 -22.38 17.52
C LEU A 238 8.59 -21.58 18.43
N ILE A 239 8.18 -20.36 18.80
CA ILE A 239 8.96 -19.46 19.65
C ILE A 239 8.89 -19.90 21.11
N SER A 240 10.04 -20.08 21.74
CA SER A 240 10.16 -20.36 23.16
C SER A 240 10.16 -19.07 23.97
N ARG A 241 9.58 -19.09 25.19
CA ARG A 241 9.67 -17.98 26.16
C ARG A 241 11.11 -17.68 26.63
N ARG A 242 12.10 -18.48 26.23
CA ARG A 242 13.52 -18.26 26.51
C ARG A 242 14.23 -17.49 25.38
N ASP A 243 13.59 -17.31 24.24
CA ASP A 243 14.18 -16.72 23.06
C ASP A 243 14.28 -15.20 23.24
N THR A 244 15.51 -14.67 23.19
CA THR A 244 15.77 -13.23 23.38
C THR A 244 16.13 -12.50 22.09
N GLU A 245 16.29 -13.23 20.99
CA GLU A 245 16.49 -12.69 19.66
C GLU A 245 15.61 -13.38 18.62
N VAL A 246 15.23 -12.65 17.57
CA VAL A 246 14.39 -13.14 16.47
C VAL A 246 14.83 -12.51 15.15
N VAL A 247 14.62 -13.25 14.05
CA VAL A 247 14.73 -12.72 12.68
C VAL A 247 13.34 -12.60 12.06
N LEU A 248 13.00 -11.42 11.54
CA LEU A 248 11.75 -11.13 10.86
C LEU A 248 11.98 -11.06 9.34
N THR A 249 11.10 -11.73 8.60
CA THR A 249 11.15 -11.88 7.14
C THR A 249 9.87 -11.41 6.47
N GLY A 250 9.95 -11.07 5.18
CA GLY A 250 8.78 -10.69 4.38
C GLY A 250 7.96 -11.86 3.84
N ARG A 251 8.48 -13.10 3.85
CA ARG A 251 7.84 -14.29 3.26
C ARG A 251 8.15 -15.56 4.04
N GLU A 252 7.21 -16.49 4.00
CA GLU A 252 7.25 -17.76 4.74
C GLU A 252 8.43 -18.64 4.29
N LEU A 253 8.73 -18.70 2.99
CA LEU A 253 9.85 -19.49 2.44
C LEU A 253 11.21 -19.02 2.97
N ASP A 254 11.38 -17.69 3.11
CA ASP A 254 12.62 -17.10 3.64
C ASP A 254 12.81 -17.44 5.13
N ALA A 255 11.73 -17.49 5.91
CA ALA A 255 11.76 -17.94 7.31
C ALA A 255 12.21 -19.42 7.44
N LEU A 256 11.68 -20.32 6.61
CA LEU A 256 12.05 -21.75 6.62
C LEU A 256 13.57 -21.94 6.44
N VAL A 257 14.15 -21.23 5.46
CA VAL A 257 15.58 -21.31 5.13
C VAL A 257 16.44 -20.75 6.25
N LEU A 258 16.08 -19.58 6.79
CA LEU A 258 16.82 -18.98 7.90
C LEU A 258 16.81 -19.88 9.14
N HIS A 259 15.67 -20.48 9.49
CA HIS A 259 15.60 -21.39 10.62
C HIS A 259 16.50 -22.62 10.41
N GLN A 260 16.43 -23.23 9.22
CA GLN A 260 17.23 -24.40 8.88
C GLN A 260 18.75 -24.15 8.98
N VAL A 261 19.21 -22.98 8.52
CA VAL A 261 20.65 -22.68 8.43
C VAL A 261 21.21 -22.10 9.72
N THR A 262 20.43 -21.30 10.44
CA THR A 262 20.91 -20.54 11.60
C THR A 262 20.49 -21.13 12.94
N GLY A 263 19.45 -21.97 12.97
CA GLY A 263 18.80 -22.45 14.19
C GLY A 263 18.09 -21.34 15.00
N LEU A 264 18.04 -20.11 14.49
CA LEU A 264 17.44 -18.99 15.21
C LEU A 264 15.91 -19.03 15.16
N PRO A 265 15.22 -18.41 16.13
CA PRO A 265 13.80 -18.11 16.06
C PRO A 265 13.53 -17.16 14.88
N THR A 266 12.66 -17.57 13.96
CA THR A 266 12.35 -16.83 12.72
C THR A 266 10.86 -16.70 12.52
N LEU A 267 10.38 -15.52 12.18
CA LEU A 267 8.97 -15.25 11.88
C LEU A 267 8.84 -14.60 10.49
N ALA A 268 7.73 -14.87 9.81
CA ALA A 268 7.34 -14.12 8.61
C ALA A 268 6.12 -13.23 8.87
N LEU A 269 6.17 -12.03 8.30
CA LEU A 269 5.11 -11.02 8.42
C LEU A 269 3.93 -11.38 7.49
N PRO A 270 2.65 -11.22 7.93
CA PRO A 270 1.48 -11.60 7.14
C PRO A 270 1.45 -10.91 5.79
N ARG A 271 1.69 -9.60 5.79
CA ARG A 271 1.62 -8.71 4.62
C ARG A 271 3.02 -8.30 4.13
N GLY A 272 4.02 -9.14 4.38
CA GLY A 272 5.42 -8.94 3.97
C GLY A 272 5.95 -7.53 4.28
N ILE A 273 6.27 -6.78 3.23
CA ILE A 273 6.81 -5.41 3.34
C ILE A 273 5.75 -4.31 3.36
N SER A 274 4.48 -4.65 3.15
CA SER A 274 3.39 -3.67 3.01
C SER A 274 2.87 -3.16 4.34
N CYS A 275 2.83 -3.98 5.39
CA CYS A 275 2.33 -3.53 6.70
C CYS A 275 2.81 -4.42 7.87
N LEU A 276 3.13 -3.76 9.00
CA LEU A 276 3.32 -4.38 10.32
C LEU A 276 2.19 -3.88 11.27
N PRO A 277 1.09 -4.64 11.41
CA PRO A 277 -0.02 -4.25 12.28
C PRO A 277 0.40 -4.11 13.76
N PRO A 278 -0.05 -3.08 14.49
CA PRO A 278 0.28 -2.89 15.91
C PRO A 278 -0.14 -4.07 16.82
N ALA A 279 -1.21 -4.79 16.47
CA ALA A 279 -1.63 -6.03 17.14
C ALA A 279 -0.53 -7.12 17.22
N LEU A 280 0.49 -7.05 16.37
CA LEU A 280 1.62 -8.00 16.38
C LEU A 280 2.77 -7.61 17.30
N LEU A 281 2.87 -6.34 17.70
CA LEU A 281 3.98 -5.84 18.53
C LEU A 281 4.09 -6.56 19.89
N PRO A 282 2.97 -6.90 20.59
CA PRO A 282 3.00 -7.71 21.81
C PRO A 282 3.72 -9.05 21.70
N TYR A 283 3.60 -9.75 20.57
CA TYR A 283 4.30 -11.03 20.34
C TYR A 283 5.81 -10.85 20.11
N LEU A 284 6.22 -9.67 19.65
CA LEU A 284 7.61 -9.30 19.40
C LEU A 284 8.29 -8.68 20.64
N GLU A 285 7.55 -8.54 21.73
CA GLU A 285 7.96 -7.72 22.87
C GLU A 285 8.99 -8.39 23.79
N GLN A 286 9.01 -9.73 23.83
CA GLN A 286 10.01 -10.51 24.57
C GLN A 286 11.44 -10.38 24.02
N PHE A 287 11.60 -10.01 22.75
CA PHE A 287 12.90 -9.99 22.08
C PHE A 287 13.69 -8.71 22.38
N LYS A 288 14.92 -8.90 22.87
CA LYS A 288 15.91 -7.85 23.13
C LYS A 288 16.66 -7.43 21.86
N ARG A 289 16.68 -8.30 20.85
CA ARG A 289 17.28 -8.08 19.53
C ARG A 289 16.33 -8.57 18.45
N ILE A 290 15.94 -7.67 17.53
CA ILE A 290 15.10 -8.01 16.38
C ILE A 290 15.91 -7.72 15.12
N THR A 291 16.13 -8.71 14.27
CA THR A 291 16.82 -8.53 12.98
C THR A 291 15.79 -8.58 11.85
N LEU A 292 15.69 -7.51 11.06
CA LEU A 292 14.78 -7.38 9.92
C LEU A 292 15.55 -7.71 8.63
N TRP A 293 15.16 -8.79 7.94
CA TRP A 293 15.65 -9.17 6.62
C TRP A 293 14.44 -9.42 5.72
N LEU A 294 13.85 -8.32 5.25
CA LEU A 294 12.54 -8.35 4.60
C LEU A 294 12.59 -8.69 3.10
N GLY A 295 13.73 -8.43 2.44
CA GLY A 295 13.95 -8.63 1.02
C GLY A 295 15.30 -8.05 0.57
N GLU A 296 15.45 -7.82 -0.73
CA GLU A 296 16.69 -7.41 -1.40
C GLU A 296 16.58 -6.08 -2.17
N ASP A 297 15.42 -5.43 -2.12
CA ASP A 297 15.16 -4.16 -2.78
C ASP A 297 15.11 -2.98 -1.79
N LEU A 298 15.22 -1.77 -2.33
CA LEU A 298 15.18 -0.53 -1.56
C LEU A 298 13.82 -0.35 -0.86
N ARG A 299 12.72 -0.89 -1.42
CA ARG A 299 11.40 -0.87 -0.77
C ARG A 299 11.41 -1.71 0.51
N SER A 300 11.98 -2.91 0.49
CA SER A 300 12.17 -3.75 1.68
C SER A 300 13.02 -3.06 2.74
N TRP A 301 14.07 -2.34 2.34
CA TRP A 301 14.92 -1.54 3.23
C TRP A 301 14.17 -0.38 3.89
N GLU A 302 13.40 0.37 3.12
CA GLU A 302 12.53 1.45 3.64
C GLU A 302 11.47 0.91 4.60
N SER A 303 10.79 -0.19 4.24
CA SER A 303 9.81 -0.83 5.13
C SER A 303 10.46 -1.36 6.40
N ALA A 304 11.67 -1.92 6.33
CA ALA A 304 12.42 -2.34 7.51
C ALA A 304 12.78 -1.14 8.41
N LYS A 305 13.21 -0.01 7.85
CA LYS A 305 13.39 1.25 8.60
C LYS A 305 12.09 1.75 9.22
N HIS A 306 10.95 1.65 8.53
CA HIS A 306 9.64 2.08 9.04
C HIS A 306 9.17 1.17 10.20
N PHE A 307 9.20 -0.15 10.02
CA PHE A 307 8.83 -1.14 11.03
C PHE A 307 9.72 -1.05 12.29
N ALA A 308 11.01 -0.73 12.13
CA ALA A 308 11.90 -0.48 13.25
C ALA A 308 11.48 0.70 14.14
N ARG A 309 10.76 1.71 13.59
CA ARG A 309 10.19 2.82 14.40
C ARG A 309 9.12 2.29 15.37
N LYS A 310 8.22 1.42 14.91
CA LYS A 310 7.19 0.74 15.73
C LYS A 310 7.80 -0.21 16.77
N LEU A 311 8.86 -0.91 16.39
CA LEU A 311 9.54 -1.94 17.19
C LEU A 311 10.63 -1.39 18.14
N ASN A 312 10.74 -0.07 18.30
CA ASN A 312 11.83 0.63 19.00
C ASN A 312 13.19 0.45 18.29
N PRO A 313 13.72 1.49 17.60
CA PRO A 313 14.93 1.38 16.79
C PRO A 313 16.19 0.92 17.54
N LYS A 314 16.23 1.05 18.88
CA LYS A 314 17.40 0.66 19.69
C LYS A 314 17.62 -0.85 19.77
N ARG A 315 16.57 -1.67 19.57
CA ARG A 315 16.67 -3.15 19.54
C ARG A 315 16.65 -3.72 18.12
N CYS A 316 16.44 -2.88 17.11
CA CYS A 316 16.27 -3.30 15.73
C CYS A 316 17.59 -3.25 14.97
N TYR A 317 17.86 -4.32 14.22
CA TYR A 317 18.99 -4.44 13.29
C TYR A 317 18.45 -4.73 11.90
N LEU A 318 18.98 -4.08 10.87
CA LEU A 318 18.49 -4.14 9.51
C LEU A 318 19.54 -4.84 8.63
N VAL A 319 19.15 -5.90 7.93
CA VAL A 319 19.95 -6.45 6.83
C VAL A 319 19.76 -5.54 5.62
N ARG A 320 20.87 -5.15 5.00
CA ARG A 320 20.88 -4.19 3.90
C ARG A 320 20.71 -4.92 2.55
N PRO A 321 19.96 -4.37 1.59
CA PRO A 321 19.99 -4.83 0.21
C PRO A 321 21.33 -4.49 -0.45
N SER A 322 21.95 -5.46 -1.13
CA SER A 322 23.09 -5.26 -2.02
C SER A 322 23.26 -6.46 -2.94
N ASP A 323 24.07 -6.34 -4.00
CA ASP A 323 24.39 -7.46 -4.92
C ASP A 323 25.04 -8.67 -4.21
N GLN A 324 25.57 -8.48 -2.99
CA GLN A 324 26.15 -9.51 -2.13
C GLN A 324 25.19 -9.99 -1.02
N GLN A 325 23.99 -9.42 -0.93
CA GLN A 325 22.98 -9.66 0.11
C GLN A 325 21.59 -9.77 -0.53
N LEU A 326 21.40 -10.86 -1.27
CA LEU A 326 20.11 -11.30 -1.81
C LEU A 326 19.09 -11.63 -0.71
N ARG A 327 17.83 -11.87 -1.09
CA ARG A 327 16.82 -12.41 -0.18
C ARG A 327 17.23 -13.78 0.39
N PRO A 328 16.80 -14.17 1.61
CA PRO A 328 17.33 -15.35 2.31
C PRO A 328 17.33 -16.66 1.50
N LEU A 329 16.24 -16.99 0.80
CA LEU A 329 16.15 -18.19 -0.03
C LEU A 329 17.18 -18.22 -1.18
N GLU A 330 17.46 -17.08 -1.81
CA GLU A 330 18.43 -16.99 -2.91
C GLU A 330 19.86 -16.87 -2.42
N ALA A 331 20.09 -16.16 -1.31
CA ALA A 331 21.38 -16.14 -0.63
C ALA A 331 21.81 -17.57 -0.27
N PHE A 332 20.88 -18.39 0.27
CA PHE A 332 21.14 -19.80 0.54
C PHE A 332 21.37 -20.63 -0.72
N SER A 333 20.53 -20.47 -1.75
CA SER A 333 20.68 -21.18 -3.02
C SER A 333 21.98 -20.83 -3.77
N SER A 334 22.49 -19.62 -3.54
CA SER A 334 23.78 -19.12 -4.07
C SER A 334 24.99 -19.48 -3.18
N GLY A 335 24.81 -20.28 -2.12
CA GLY A 335 25.88 -20.70 -1.22
C GLY A 335 26.42 -19.61 -0.28
N MET A 336 25.70 -18.50 -0.09
CA MET A 336 26.12 -17.42 0.81
C MET A 336 25.96 -17.82 2.28
N ASN A 337 26.83 -17.29 3.15
CA ASN A 337 26.78 -17.57 4.59
C ASN A 337 25.78 -16.64 5.30
N LEU A 338 24.53 -17.09 5.46
CA LEU A 338 23.44 -16.33 6.10
C LEU A 338 23.78 -15.88 7.53
N THR A 339 24.47 -16.72 8.31
CA THR A 339 24.90 -16.38 9.68
C THR A 339 25.88 -15.20 9.71
N LYS A 340 26.77 -15.09 8.71
CA LYS A 340 27.66 -13.93 8.53
C LYS A 340 26.85 -12.67 8.16
N ILE A 341 25.85 -12.80 7.29
CA ILE A 341 24.97 -11.68 6.88
C ILE A 341 24.20 -11.14 8.09
N LEU A 342 23.56 -11.99 8.89
CA LEU A 342 22.84 -11.59 10.11
C LEU A 342 23.73 -10.90 11.15
N ARG A 343 24.99 -11.33 11.28
CA ARG A 343 25.98 -10.69 12.16
C ARG A 343 26.42 -9.31 11.65
N SER A 344 26.33 -9.06 10.34
CA SER A 344 26.63 -7.77 9.71
C SER A 344 25.45 -6.77 9.68
N ALA A 345 24.28 -7.16 10.19
CA ALA A 345 23.09 -6.30 10.20
C ALA A 345 23.32 -4.99 10.99
N LEU A 346 22.90 -3.87 10.42
CA LEU A 346 23.17 -2.53 10.91
C LEU A 346 22.14 -2.09 11.97
N PRO A 347 22.52 -1.39 13.06
CA PRO A 347 21.55 -0.89 14.03
C PRO A 347 20.63 0.17 13.40
N ALA A 348 19.32 0.09 13.67
CA ALA A 348 18.32 0.94 13.00
C ALA A 348 18.27 2.40 13.50
N GLY A 349 18.95 2.73 14.60
CA GLY A 349 18.93 4.06 15.20
C GLY A 349 20.25 4.82 15.09
N HIS A 350 20.21 6.05 14.57
CA HIS A 350 21.30 7.01 14.72
C HIS A 350 20.80 8.41 15.16
N LYS A 351 21.71 9.19 15.74
CA LYS A 351 21.49 10.55 16.25
C LYS A 351 21.31 11.57 15.11
N SER A 352 20.74 12.73 15.44
CA SER A 352 20.38 13.86 14.56
C SER A 352 21.52 14.52 13.76
N ILE A 353 22.74 14.00 13.85
CA ILE A 353 23.91 14.43 13.06
C ILE A 353 24.60 13.16 12.60
N ILE A 354 24.88 13.05 11.30
CA ILE A 354 25.55 11.92 10.64
C ILE A 354 26.73 12.42 9.80
N SER A 355 27.75 11.59 9.65
CA SER A 355 28.91 11.87 8.79
C SER A 355 28.78 11.18 7.42
N PHE A 356 29.51 11.67 6.41
CA PHE A 356 29.56 10.95 5.12
C PHE A 356 30.08 9.52 5.26
N CYS A 357 30.93 9.21 6.26
CA CYS A 357 31.37 7.83 6.51
C CYS A 357 30.19 6.88 6.83
N GLN A 358 29.12 7.39 7.45
CA GLN A 358 27.91 6.63 7.76
C GLN A 358 26.93 6.59 6.58
N LEU A 359 26.90 7.65 5.76
CA LEU A 359 26.07 7.75 4.55
C LEU A 359 26.66 7.07 3.31
N ARG A 360 27.99 6.90 3.25
CA ARG A 360 28.74 6.44 2.06
C ARG A 360 28.11 5.22 1.40
N GLU A 361 27.74 4.27 2.24
CA GLU A 361 27.11 3.03 1.82
C GLU A 361 25.71 3.26 1.27
N GLU A 362 24.85 4.00 1.98
CA GLU A 362 23.50 4.35 1.53
C GLU A 362 23.54 5.11 0.18
N VAL A 363 24.42 6.11 0.04
CA VAL A 363 24.65 6.85 -1.20
C VAL A 363 25.09 5.94 -2.34
N TYR A 364 25.99 4.98 -2.10
CA TYR A 364 26.35 3.98 -3.12
C TYR A 364 25.15 3.10 -3.51
N GLY A 365 24.32 2.73 -2.53
CA GLY A 365 23.08 1.97 -2.77
C GLY A 365 22.10 2.71 -3.67
N GLU A 366 21.90 4.01 -3.46
CA GLU A 366 21.06 4.86 -4.30
C GLU A 366 21.63 5.03 -5.72
N LEU A 367 22.95 5.23 -5.84
CA LEU A 367 23.64 5.36 -7.13
C LEU A 367 23.60 4.09 -7.98
N VAL A 368 23.58 2.90 -7.36
CA VAL A 368 23.40 1.63 -8.07
C VAL A 368 21.93 1.40 -8.43
N ASN A 369 21.01 1.71 -7.52
CA ASN A 369 19.58 1.39 -7.65
C ASN A 369 18.73 2.56 -8.17
N VAL A 370 19.23 3.32 -9.15
CA VAL A 370 18.60 4.54 -9.69
C VAL A 370 17.10 4.35 -10.03
N ASP A 371 16.75 3.22 -10.65
CA ASP A 371 15.36 2.90 -11.01
C ASP A 371 14.44 2.66 -9.81
N GLN A 372 14.98 2.27 -8.65
CA GLN A 372 14.22 2.10 -7.41
C GLN A 372 14.12 3.43 -6.65
N VAL A 373 15.19 4.23 -6.62
CA VAL A 373 15.21 5.60 -6.06
C VAL A 373 14.23 6.52 -6.78
N ALA A 374 14.03 6.32 -8.09
CA ALA A 374 13.01 7.01 -8.88
C ALA A 374 11.57 6.84 -8.33
N GLY A 375 11.31 5.78 -7.55
CA GLY A 375 10.02 5.51 -6.91
C GLY A 375 9.11 4.58 -7.72
N VAL A 376 7.81 4.60 -7.42
CA VAL A 376 6.81 3.75 -8.09
C VAL A 376 6.36 4.41 -9.39
N LYS A 377 6.70 3.84 -10.54
CA LYS A 377 6.31 4.37 -11.85
C LYS A 377 4.82 4.14 -12.09
N TRP A 378 4.10 5.16 -12.54
CA TRP A 378 2.73 4.99 -13.01
C TRP A 378 2.70 4.15 -14.28
N VAL A 379 1.89 3.08 -14.27
CA VAL A 379 1.75 2.17 -15.42
C VAL A 379 0.74 2.74 -16.41
N ARG A 380 -0.39 3.26 -15.93
CA ARG A 380 -1.42 3.93 -16.74
C ARG A 380 -0.99 5.27 -17.33
N PHE A 381 0.03 5.92 -16.75
CA PHE A 381 0.53 7.22 -17.19
C PHE A 381 2.05 7.21 -17.52
N PRO A 382 2.49 6.55 -18.61
CA PRO A 382 3.92 6.44 -18.95
C PRO A 382 4.64 7.78 -19.15
N GLU A 383 3.96 8.81 -19.68
CA GLU A 383 4.55 10.14 -19.85
C GLU A 383 4.70 10.88 -18.50
N LEU A 384 3.82 10.63 -17.53
CA LEU A 384 3.98 11.11 -16.15
C LEU A 384 5.21 10.45 -15.50
N SER A 385 5.34 9.13 -15.65
CA SER A 385 6.50 8.36 -15.20
C SER A 385 7.81 8.78 -15.88
N LYS A 386 7.76 9.27 -17.12
CA LYS A 386 8.94 9.79 -17.82
C LYS A 386 9.37 11.16 -17.30
N LEU A 387 8.42 12.04 -16.99
CA LEU A 387 8.70 13.37 -16.44
C LEU A 387 9.11 13.27 -14.97
N LEU A 388 8.25 12.73 -14.11
CA LEU A 388 8.49 12.64 -12.66
C LEU A 388 9.44 11.50 -12.23
N LYS A 389 9.84 10.60 -13.13
CA LYS A 389 10.56 9.32 -12.89
C LYS A 389 9.81 8.27 -12.07
N GLY A 390 8.92 8.69 -11.16
CA GLY A 390 8.07 7.84 -10.33
C GLY A 390 7.52 8.56 -9.10
N HIS A 391 6.69 7.88 -8.33
CA HIS A 391 6.12 8.31 -7.05
C HIS A 391 7.07 7.97 -5.90
N ARG A 392 7.65 8.98 -5.25
CA ARG A 392 8.58 8.82 -4.12
C ARG A 392 7.93 9.20 -2.80
N LYS A 393 8.28 8.49 -1.73
CA LYS A 393 7.85 8.81 -0.37
C LYS A 393 8.52 10.11 0.11
N GLY A 394 7.93 10.78 1.10
CA GLY A 394 8.46 12.03 1.66
C GLY A 394 8.25 13.29 0.82
N GLU A 395 7.71 13.17 -0.40
CA GLU A 395 7.43 14.30 -1.28
C GLU A 395 6.03 14.90 -1.06
N LEU A 396 5.90 16.20 -1.38
CA LEU A 396 4.61 16.90 -1.49
C LEU A 396 4.33 17.20 -2.96
N THR A 397 3.26 16.63 -3.51
CA THR A 397 2.74 16.97 -4.84
C THR A 397 1.53 17.88 -4.71
N VAL A 398 1.59 19.07 -5.30
CA VAL A 398 0.43 19.96 -5.41
C VAL A 398 -0.22 19.76 -6.78
N PHE A 399 -1.52 19.48 -6.77
CA PHE A 399 -2.33 19.28 -7.97
C PHE A 399 -3.41 20.35 -8.07
N THR A 400 -3.51 21.02 -9.23
CA THR A 400 -4.49 22.07 -9.48
C THR A 400 -5.09 21.97 -10.88
N GLY A 401 -6.12 22.77 -11.16
CA GLY A 401 -6.85 22.78 -12.43
C GLY A 401 -8.24 23.41 -12.29
N PRO A 402 -8.88 23.83 -13.40
CA PRO A 402 -10.16 24.53 -13.36
C PRO A 402 -11.27 23.72 -12.66
N THR A 403 -12.32 24.40 -12.20
CA THR A 403 -13.53 23.74 -11.70
C THR A 403 -14.18 22.92 -12.82
N GLY A 404 -14.59 21.68 -12.54
CA GLY A 404 -15.18 20.79 -13.55
C GLY A 404 -14.20 20.12 -14.54
N SER A 405 -12.89 20.41 -14.49
CA SER A 405 -11.88 19.80 -15.38
C SER A 405 -11.68 18.28 -15.21
N GLY A 406 -12.17 17.70 -14.12
CA GLY A 406 -12.02 16.27 -13.79
C GLY A 406 -10.93 15.97 -12.77
N LYS A 407 -10.51 16.95 -11.96
CA LYS A 407 -9.44 16.83 -10.94
C LYS A 407 -9.51 15.56 -10.09
N THR A 408 -10.59 15.39 -9.33
CA THR A 408 -10.80 14.22 -8.46
C THR A 408 -10.72 12.93 -9.26
N THR A 409 -11.42 12.86 -10.39
CA THR A 409 -11.43 11.68 -11.29
C THR A 409 -10.03 11.29 -11.76
N PHE A 410 -9.18 12.27 -12.11
CA PHE A 410 -7.80 12.00 -12.51
C PHE A 410 -6.96 11.50 -11.33
N ILE A 411 -7.05 12.15 -10.16
CA ILE A 411 -6.28 11.72 -8.98
C ILE A 411 -6.78 10.36 -8.45
N SER A 412 -8.06 10.02 -8.61
CA SER A 412 -8.61 8.70 -8.29
C SER A 412 -7.92 7.60 -9.08
N GLU A 413 -7.73 7.80 -10.39
CA GLU A 413 -7.06 6.86 -11.27
C GLU A 413 -5.54 6.79 -11.02
N TYR A 414 -4.91 7.95 -10.80
CA TYR A 414 -3.50 8.08 -10.42
C TYR A 414 -3.18 7.35 -9.10
N ALA A 415 -4.05 7.48 -8.09
CA ALA A 415 -3.88 6.82 -6.80
C ALA A 415 -4.18 5.32 -6.90
N LEU A 416 -5.19 4.94 -7.68
CA LEU A 416 -5.54 3.55 -7.94
C LEU A 416 -4.41 2.78 -8.63
N ASP A 417 -3.75 3.38 -9.64
CA ASP A 417 -2.58 2.81 -10.32
C ASP A 417 -1.40 2.54 -9.36
N LEU A 418 -1.25 3.37 -8.31
CA LEU A 418 -0.28 3.15 -7.25
C LEU A 418 -0.75 2.06 -6.25
N CYS A 419 -2.04 2.04 -5.89
CA CYS A 419 -2.62 0.99 -5.02
C CYS A 419 -2.46 -0.40 -5.63
N MET A 420 -2.70 -0.54 -6.94
CA MET A 420 -2.51 -1.77 -7.71
C MET A 420 -1.04 -2.25 -7.72
N GLN A 421 -0.09 -1.37 -7.45
CA GLN A 421 1.34 -1.67 -7.31
C GLN A 421 1.79 -1.85 -5.84
N GLY A 422 0.85 -1.93 -4.90
CA GLY A 422 1.10 -2.15 -3.48
C GLY A 422 1.41 -0.89 -2.67
N VAL A 423 1.09 0.32 -3.16
CA VAL A 423 1.29 1.56 -2.39
C VAL A 423 0.11 1.79 -1.44
N ASN A 424 0.32 1.56 -0.14
CA ASN A 424 -0.67 1.83 0.91
C ASN A 424 -1.11 3.30 0.87
N THR A 425 -2.34 3.52 0.44
CA THR A 425 -2.89 4.85 0.15
C THR A 425 -4.07 5.16 1.07
N LEU A 426 -4.08 6.38 1.61
CA LEU A 426 -5.19 6.95 2.36
C LEU A 426 -5.80 8.12 1.59
N TRP A 427 -7.12 8.13 1.45
CA TRP A 427 -7.85 9.20 0.76
C TRP A 427 -8.69 10.03 1.74
N GLY A 428 -8.40 11.32 1.85
CA GLY A 428 -9.25 12.32 2.52
C GLY A 428 -10.14 13.05 1.52
N SER A 429 -11.41 12.66 1.43
CA SER A 429 -12.38 13.19 0.47
C SER A 429 -13.37 14.15 1.13
N PHE A 430 -12.99 15.42 1.24
CA PHE A 430 -13.77 16.44 1.92
C PHE A 430 -14.90 17.01 1.04
N GLU A 431 -14.74 16.96 -0.29
CA GLU A 431 -15.74 17.44 -1.26
C GLU A 431 -16.77 16.36 -1.67
N ILE A 432 -16.34 15.09 -1.80
CA ILE A 432 -17.17 14.00 -2.33
C ILE A 432 -17.34 12.89 -1.29
N HIS A 433 -18.56 12.45 -1.05
CA HIS A 433 -18.83 11.34 -0.13
C HIS A 433 -18.18 10.02 -0.59
N ASN A 434 -17.56 9.29 0.35
CA ASN A 434 -16.73 8.10 0.06
C ASN A 434 -17.41 7.06 -0.83
N VAL A 435 -18.70 6.76 -0.65
CA VAL A 435 -19.45 5.82 -1.51
C VAL A 435 -19.43 6.23 -2.99
N ARG A 436 -19.50 7.54 -3.28
CA ARG A 436 -19.44 8.05 -4.66
C ARG A 436 -18.03 8.01 -5.23
N LEU A 437 -17.02 8.29 -4.40
CA LEU A 437 -15.61 8.16 -4.77
C LEU A 437 -15.23 6.71 -5.06
N ALA A 438 -15.58 5.79 -4.16
CA ALA A 438 -15.35 4.35 -4.30
C ALA A 438 -16.03 3.80 -5.56
N LYS A 439 -17.27 4.23 -5.88
CA LYS A 439 -17.91 3.87 -7.16
C LYS A 439 -17.10 4.32 -8.38
N ILE A 440 -16.53 5.53 -8.36
CA ILE A 440 -15.67 6.03 -9.46
C ILE A 440 -14.40 5.16 -9.56
N MET A 441 -13.71 4.93 -8.45
CA MET A 441 -12.47 4.12 -8.42
C MET A 441 -12.72 2.67 -8.84
N LEU A 442 -13.82 2.05 -8.40
CA LEU A 442 -14.21 0.69 -8.78
C LEU A 442 -14.51 0.58 -10.29
N THR A 443 -15.17 1.60 -10.86
CA THR A 443 -15.40 1.68 -12.32
C THR A 443 -14.08 1.83 -13.10
N GLN A 444 -13.15 2.66 -12.58
CA GLN A 444 -11.81 2.85 -13.15
C GLN A 444 -10.92 1.60 -13.03
N PHE A 445 -11.14 0.78 -11.99
CA PHE A 445 -10.46 -0.49 -11.70
C PHE A 445 -10.93 -1.60 -12.63
N ALA A 446 -12.25 -1.81 -12.73
CA ALA A 446 -12.86 -2.79 -13.63
C ALA A 446 -12.62 -2.47 -15.12
N MET A 447 -12.35 -1.20 -15.45
CA MET A 447 -12.28 -0.67 -16.82
C MET A 447 -13.56 -0.93 -17.64
N GLU A 448 -14.68 -1.15 -16.98
CA GLU A 448 -16.00 -1.45 -17.54
C GLU A 448 -17.08 -0.65 -16.80
N LYS A 449 -18.22 -0.43 -17.44
CA LYS A 449 -19.33 0.32 -16.84
C LYS A 449 -20.19 -0.61 -15.97
N LEU A 450 -19.79 -0.80 -14.71
CA LEU A 450 -20.44 -1.72 -13.77
C LEU A 450 -21.94 -1.48 -13.57
N ASP A 451 -22.42 -0.24 -13.74
CA ASP A 451 -23.87 0.08 -13.71
C ASP A 451 -24.70 -0.71 -14.75
N GLU A 452 -24.06 -1.19 -15.83
CA GLU A 452 -24.69 -1.99 -16.89
C GLU A 452 -24.39 -3.50 -16.75
N GLN A 453 -23.50 -3.87 -15.81
CA GLN A 453 -23.00 -5.25 -15.62
C GLN A 453 -22.91 -5.61 -14.14
N LEU A 454 -23.99 -5.36 -13.39
CA LEU A 454 -24.07 -5.61 -11.94
C LEU A 454 -23.78 -7.07 -11.55
N GLU A 455 -23.96 -8.03 -12.46
CA GLU A 455 -23.58 -9.44 -12.27
C GLU A 455 -22.07 -9.64 -11.98
N LYS A 456 -21.21 -8.70 -12.41
CA LYS A 456 -19.77 -8.69 -12.11
C LYS A 456 -19.40 -7.89 -10.86
N TYR A 457 -20.37 -7.27 -10.18
CA TYR A 457 -20.08 -6.35 -9.07
C TYR A 457 -19.28 -7.04 -7.96
N ASP A 458 -19.74 -8.20 -7.48
CA ASP A 458 -19.09 -8.90 -6.36
C ASP A 458 -17.66 -9.33 -6.72
N GLU A 459 -17.42 -9.82 -7.95
CA GLU A 459 -16.09 -10.22 -8.42
C GLU A 459 -15.09 -9.03 -8.44
N TRP A 460 -15.54 -7.85 -8.86
CA TRP A 460 -14.71 -6.66 -8.88
C TRP A 460 -14.59 -6.00 -7.50
N ALA A 461 -15.64 -6.04 -6.68
CA ALA A 461 -15.63 -5.52 -5.32
C ALA A 461 -14.66 -6.31 -4.43
N ASP A 462 -14.65 -7.65 -4.53
CA ASP A 462 -13.70 -8.53 -3.84
C ASP A 462 -12.25 -8.16 -4.18
N LYS A 463 -11.92 -8.07 -5.47
CA LYS A 463 -10.57 -7.68 -5.94
C LYS A 463 -10.19 -6.24 -5.55
N PHE A 464 -11.18 -5.37 -5.36
CA PHE A 464 -10.96 -3.98 -4.94
C PHE A 464 -10.77 -3.86 -3.43
N GLU A 465 -11.39 -4.74 -2.63
CA GLU A 465 -11.19 -4.84 -1.18
C GLU A 465 -9.77 -5.30 -0.83
N ASP A 466 -9.15 -6.14 -1.66
CA ASP A 466 -7.76 -6.59 -1.51
C ASP A 466 -6.71 -5.46 -1.76
N LEU A 467 -7.11 -4.32 -2.32
CA LEU A 467 -6.20 -3.18 -2.53
C LEU A 467 -5.86 -2.48 -1.20
N PRO A 468 -4.62 -1.98 -1.00
CA PRO A 468 -4.21 -1.31 0.23
C PRO A 468 -4.71 0.15 0.29
N LEU A 469 -6.01 0.35 0.06
CA LEU A 469 -6.69 1.63 -0.07
C LEU A 469 -7.63 1.89 1.11
N HIS A 470 -7.42 3.01 1.79
CA HIS A 470 -8.18 3.42 2.98
C HIS A 470 -8.82 4.79 2.75
N PHE A 471 -9.95 5.07 3.40
CA PHE A 471 -10.66 6.34 3.29
C PHE A 471 -10.82 7.00 4.66
N MET A 472 -10.59 8.32 4.75
CA MET A 472 -11.02 9.10 5.92
C MET A 472 -12.54 9.25 5.89
N THR A 473 -13.19 9.25 7.05
CA THR A 473 -14.66 9.44 7.17
C THR A 473 -15.10 10.90 7.13
N PHE A 474 -14.18 11.83 6.88
CA PHE A 474 -14.46 13.25 6.81
C PHE A 474 -15.30 13.65 5.59
N TYR A 475 -16.18 14.61 5.80
CA TYR A 475 -16.94 15.30 4.76
C TYR A 475 -17.16 16.74 5.20
N GLY A 476 -17.11 17.70 4.26
CA GLY A 476 -17.24 19.12 4.58
C GLY A 476 -16.04 19.70 5.35
N GLN A 477 -16.27 20.80 6.06
CA GLN A 477 -15.21 21.59 6.71
C GLN A 477 -14.65 20.89 7.96
N GLN A 478 -13.32 20.71 8.02
CA GLN A 478 -12.63 19.99 9.10
C GLN A 478 -11.44 20.77 9.65
N ASN A 479 -11.07 20.50 10.91
CA ASN A 479 -9.89 21.10 11.52
C ASN A 479 -8.62 20.41 11.01
N ILE A 480 -7.60 21.18 10.62
CA ILE A 480 -6.31 20.62 10.16
C ILE A 480 -5.67 19.71 11.21
N LYS A 481 -5.80 20.01 12.51
CA LYS A 481 -5.25 19.16 13.58
C LYS A 481 -5.89 17.77 13.54
N THR A 482 -7.23 17.68 13.50
CA THR A 482 -7.96 16.41 13.43
C THR A 482 -7.58 15.60 12.19
N VAL A 483 -7.35 16.27 11.05
CA VAL A 483 -6.88 15.62 9.81
C VAL A 483 -5.46 15.07 9.99
N ILE A 484 -4.53 15.85 10.52
CA ILE A 484 -3.13 15.41 10.76
C ILE A 484 -3.07 14.29 11.79
N ASP A 485 -3.81 14.37 12.89
CA ASP A 485 -3.89 13.31 13.91
C ASP A 485 -4.44 12.00 13.30
N THR A 486 -5.45 12.09 12.42
CA THR A 486 -5.99 10.96 11.66
C THR A 486 -4.98 10.38 10.68
N MET A 487 -4.20 11.22 10.01
CA MET A 487 -3.11 10.79 9.11
C MET A 487 -1.99 10.09 9.87
N LEU A 488 -1.58 10.61 11.03
CA LEU A 488 -0.58 9.99 11.91
C LEU A 488 -1.06 8.62 12.40
N HIS A 489 -2.31 8.54 12.85
CA HIS A 489 -2.95 7.28 13.24
C HIS A 489 -2.99 6.27 12.09
N ALA A 490 -3.36 6.70 10.88
CA ALA A 490 -3.42 5.83 9.72
C ALA A 490 -2.04 5.35 9.25
N VAL A 491 -1.01 6.21 9.25
CA VAL A 491 0.40 5.79 9.02
C VAL A 491 0.81 4.74 10.05
N TYR A 492 0.48 4.95 11.33
CA TYR A 492 0.85 4.00 12.38
C TYR A 492 0.10 2.65 12.26
N MET A 493 -1.22 2.66 12.04
CA MET A 493 -2.03 1.43 11.97
C MET A 493 -1.83 0.64 10.68
N TYR A 494 -1.83 1.33 9.54
CA TYR A 494 -1.96 0.71 8.21
C TYR A 494 -0.70 0.90 7.33
N ASP A 495 0.39 1.43 7.89
CA ASP A 495 1.65 1.72 7.17
C ASP A 495 1.41 2.53 5.88
N ILE A 496 0.51 3.53 5.96
CA ILE A 496 0.20 4.42 4.82
C ILE A 496 1.48 5.14 4.37
N THR A 497 1.75 5.08 3.06
CA THR A 497 2.90 5.74 2.41
C THR A 497 2.51 6.74 1.34
N HIS A 498 1.22 6.89 1.06
CA HIS A 498 0.64 7.91 0.20
C HIS A 498 -0.68 8.44 0.81
N VAL A 499 -0.83 9.76 0.91
CA VAL A 499 -2.08 10.41 1.34
C VAL A 499 -2.57 11.35 0.24
N VAL A 500 -3.83 11.23 -0.15
CA VAL A 500 -4.52 12.17 -1.04
C VAL A 500 -5.45 13.06 -0.21
N ILE A 501 -5.38 14.38 -0.42
CA ILE A 501 -6.23 15.37 0.26
C ILE A 501 -7.02 16.16 -0.79
N ASP A 502 -8.32 15.84 -0.94
CA ASP A 502 -9.23 16.46 -1.92
C ASP A 502 -10.42 17.15 -1.21
N ASN A 503 -10.41 18.46 -0.94
CA ASN A 503 -9.42 19.47 -1.31
C ASN A 503 -9.00 20.32 -0.09
N LEU A 504 -7.92 21.10 -0.25
CA LEU A 504 -7.36 21.95 0.81
C LEU A 504 -8.35 23.00 1.36
N GLN A 505 -9.25 23.53 0.53
CA GLN A 505 -10.18 24.59 0.92
C GLN A 505 -11.21 24.15 1.98
N PHE A 506 -11.41 22.85 2.19
CA PHE A 506 -12.22 22.30 3.28
C PHE A 506 -11.52 22.30 4.65
N MET A 507 -10.28 22.77 4.75
CA MET A 507 -9.55 22.89 6.02
C MET A 507 -9.37 24.34 6.49
N MET A 508 -9.89 25.30 5.71
CA MET A 508 -9.66 26.73 5.90
C MET A 508 -10.86 27.48 6.50
N GLY A 509 -12.01 26.83 6.67
CA GLY A 509 -13.28 27.50 6.98
C GLY A 509 -13.74 27.46 8.45
N GLN A 510 -12.97 26.86 9.37
CA GLN A 510 -13.38 26.74 10.78
C GLN A 510 -12.93 27.89 11.69
N GLU A 511 -11.92 28.69 11.30
CA GLU A 511 -11.43 29.79 12.14
C GLU A 511 -12.17 31.10 11.85
N GLN A 512 -12.38 31.90 12.91
CA GLN A 512 -13.16 33.13 12.84
C GLN A 512 -12.50 34.17 11.93
N LEU A 513 -13.31 35.09 11.39
CA LEU A 513 -13.05 35.98 10.24
C LEU A 513 -11.95 37.06 10.43
N SER A 514 -11.02 36.90 11.37
CA SER A 514 -9.92 37.82 11.67
C SER A 514 -8.53 37.36 11.20
N VAL A 515 -8.34 36.08 10.87
CA VAL A 515 -7.04 35.54 10.40
C VAL A 515 -6.90 35.72 8.89
N ASP A 516 -5.72 36.14 8.44
CA ASP A 516 -5.38 36.15 7.01
C ASP A 516 -5.44 34.71 6.45
N ARG A 517 -6.40 34.48 5.55
CA ARG A 517 -6.61 33.18 4.89
C ARG A 517 -5.37 32.70 4.14
N LEU A 518 -4.51 33.59 3.68
CA LEU A 518 -3.24 33.24 3.03
C LEU A 518 -2.25 32.67 4.06
N ALA A 519 -2.12 33.30 5.22
CA ALA A 519 -1.26 32.82 6.31
C ALA A 519 -1.74 31.46 6.86
N LEU A 520 -3.05 31.27 7.01
CA LEU A 520 -3.63 29.96 7.40
C LEU A 520 -3.31 28.88 6.35
N GLN A 521 -3.45 29.19 5.06
CA GLN A 521 -3.10 28.24 4.01
C GLN A 521 -1.61 27.88 4.02
N ASP A 522 -0.74 28.86 4.23
CA ASP A 522 0.71 28.70 4.32
C ASP A 522 1.16 27.89 5.54
N TYR A 523 0.39 27.94 6.63
CA TYR A 523 0.54 27.07 7.79
C TYR A 523 0.11 25.63 7.47
N ILE A 524 -1.05 25.43 6.83
CA ILE A 524 -1.55 24.10 6.47
C ILE A 524 -0.60 23.41 5.47
N VAL A 525 -0.16 24.10 4.42
CA VAL A 525 0.82 23.59 3.44
C VAL A 525 2.14 23.19 4.13
N GLY A 526 2.67 24.05 5.00
CA GLY A 526 3.89 23.75 5.76
C GLY A 526 3.72 22.54 6.69
N THR A 527 2.53 22.35 7.26
CA THR A 527 2.19 21.22 8.12
C THR A 527 2.13 19.92 7.31
N PHE A 528 1.50 19.92 6.13
CA PHE A 528 1.54 18.77 5.22
C PHE A 528 2.93 18.46 4.70
N ARG A 529 3.75 19.47 4.37
CA ARG A 529 5.14 19.25 3.93
C ARG A 529 5.98 18.60 5.04
N LYS A 530 5.83 19.08 6.27
CA LYS A 530 6.49 18.49 7.43
C LYS A 530 6.02 17.06 7.67
N PHE A 531 4.70 16.83 7.66
CA PHE A 531 4.12 15.49 7.81
C PHE A 531 4.70 14.50 6.77
N ALA A 532 4.76 14.90 5.50
CA ALA A 532 5.28 14.06 4.42
C ALA A 532 6.73 13.62 4.73
N THR A 533 7.57 14.61 5.05
CA THR A 533 9.01 14.44 5.31
C THR A 533 9.27 13.58 6.56
N ASP A 534 8.64 13.92 7.70
CA ASP A 534 8.89 13.25 8.99
C ASP A 534 8.44 11.77 8.96
N ASN A 535 7.33 11.47 8.30
CA ASN A 535 6.74 10.13 8.25
C ASN A 535 7.21 9.28 7.07
N ASN A 536 7.98 9.85 6.14
CA ASN A 536 8.30 9.25 4.83
C ASN A 536 7.04 8.79 4.09
N CYS A 537 6.11 9.72 3.90
CA CYS A 537 4.81 9.49 3.27
C CYS A 537 4.58 10.55 2.19
N HIS A 538 4.19 10.16 0.98
CA HIS A 538 3.88 11.12 -0.08
C HIS A 538 2.55 11.80 0.21
N VAL A 539 2.44 13.11 0.01
CA VAL A 539 1.16 13.84 0.13
C VAL A 539 0.79 14.44 -1.22
N THR A 540 -0.33 13.99 -1.79
CA THR A 540 -0.95 14.58 -2.98
C THR A 540 -2.06 15.54 -2.54
N LEU A 541 -1.80 16.84 -2.64
CA LEU A 541 -2.67 17.91 -2.14
C LEU A 541 -3.40 18.60 -3.30
N ILE A 542 -4.73 18.48 -3.36
CA ILE A 542 -5.54 19.18 -4.35
C ILE A 542 -5.83 20.59 -3.86
N ILE A 543 -5.47 21.58 -4.68
CA ILE A 543 -5.71 23.01 -4.41
C ILE A 543 -6.44 23.61 -5.62
N HIS A 544 -7.63 24.17 -5.43
CA HIS A 544 -8.28 24.94 -6.50
C HIS A 544 -7.44 26.17 -6.90
N PRO A 545 -7.46 26.58 -8.17
CA PRO A 545 -6.81 27.82 -8.60
C PRO A 545 -7.55 29.05 -8.06
N ARG A 546 -6.91 30.23 -8.18
CA ARG A 546 -7.57 31.53 -8.04
C ARG A 546 -8.67 31.67 -9.11
N LYS A 547 -9.59 32.61 -8.90
CA LYS A 547 -10.53 33.03 -9.95
C LYS A 547 -9.74 33.77 -11.03
N GLU A 548 -9.46 33.10 -12.14
CA GLU A 548 -8.85 33.65 -13.35
C GLU A 548 -9.83 33.51 -14.52
N ASP A 549 -9.60 34.26 -15.59
CA ASP A 549 -10.43 34.20 -16.80
C ASP A 549 -10.41 32.78 -17.39
N GLU A 550 -11.57 32.20 -17.71
CA GLU A 550 -11.66 30.81 -18.21
C GLU A 550 -10.91 30.54 -19.53
N GLU A 551 -10.52 31.60 -20.24
CA GLU A 551 -9.76 31.52 -21.50
C GLU A 551 -8.23 31.50 -21.30
N ARG A 552 -7.73 31.79 -20.08
CA ARG A 552 -6.29 31.79 -19.79
C ARG A 552 -5.83 30.42 -19.31
N GLU A 553 -4.69 29.96 -19.85
CA GLU A 553 -4.02 28.75 -19.37
C GLU A 553 -3.44 29.01 -17.97
N LEU A 554 -3.74 28.15 -17.01
CA LEU A 554 -3.26 28.30 -15.63
C LEU A 554 -1.74 28.18 -15.55
N GLN A 555 -1.12 28.96 -14.68
CA GLN A 555 0.32 28.88 -14.40
C GLN A 555 0.56 28.50 -12.92
N THR A 556 1.81 28.28 -12.54
CA THR A 556 2.19 28.02 -11.14
C THR A 556 1.76 29.17 -10.20
N SER A 557 1.68 30.40 -10.71
CA SER A 557 1.15 31.57 -10.00
C SER A 557 -0.37 31.58 -9.81
N SER A 558 -1.11 30.78 -10.60
CA SER A 558 -2.58 30.69 -10.57
C SER A 558 -3.11 29.84 -9.43
N ILE A 559 -2.24 29.15 -8.68
CA ILE A 559 -2.62 28.37 -7.50
C ILE A 559 -3.20 29.33 -6.43
N PHE A 560 -4.33 28.95 -5.83
CA PHE A 560 -4.92 29.73 -4.72
C PHE A 560 -3.99 29.71 -3.51
N GLY A 561 -3.92 30.81 -2.76
CA GLY A 561 -2.98 30.99 -1.65
C GLY A 561 -1.73 31.78 -2.02
N SER A 562 -0.75 31.82 -1.13
CA SER A 562 0.55 32.44 -1.42
C SER A 562 1.39 31.57 -2.35
N ALA A 563 2.55 32.06 -2.79
CA ALA A 563 3.50 31.28 -3.57
C ALA A 563 4.04 30.04 -2.81
N LYS A 564 3.87 29.98 -1.48
CA LYS A 564 4.41 28.93 -0.61
C LYS A 564 3.95 27.52 -1.02
N ALA A 565 2.69 27.36 -1.46
CA ALA A 565 2.18 26.09 -1.99
C ALA A 565 3.06 25.51 -3.11
N SER A 566 3.47 26.35 -4.06
CA SER A 566 4.34 25.95 -5.17
C SER A 566 5.84 25.88 -4.81
N GLN A 567 6.26 26.58 -3.75
CA GLN A 567 7.64 26.57 -3.27
C GLN A 567 7.94 25.31 -2.44
N GLU A 568 7.05 24.95 -1.51
CA GLU A 568 7.18 23.79 -0.60
C GLU A 568 6.94 22.45 -1.30
N ALA A 569 6.08 22.41 -2.33
CA ALA A 569 5.84 21.20 -3.12
C ALA A 569 7.10 20.77 -3.89
N ASP A 570 7.38 19.47 -3.96
CA ASP A 570 8.42 18.93 -4.85
C ASP A 570 7.93 18.86 -6.28
N ASN A 571 6.66 18.47 -6.46
CA ASN A 571 6.01 18.35 -7.76
C ASN A 571 4.80 19.28 -7.84
N VAL A 572 4.62 19.96 -8.98
CA VAL A 572 3.44 20.78 -9.26
C VAL A 572 2.81 20.32 -10.57
N LEU A 573 1.57 19.86 -10.48
CA LEU A 573 0.78 19.29 -11.57
C LEU A 573 -0.44 20.17 -11.85
N ILE A 574 -0.63 20.56 -13.11
CA ILE A 574 -1.76 21.39 -13.55
C ILE A 574 -2.56 20.62 -14.60
N LEU A 575 -3.82 20.30 -14.29
CA LEU A 575 -4.78 19.75 -15.24
C LEU A 575 -5.45 20.90 -15.99
N GLN A 576 -5.11 21.03 -17.28
CA GLN A 576 -5.63 22.07 -18.16
C GLN A 576 -6.78 21.50 -19.01
N ASP A 577 -7.81 22.30 -19.27
CA ASP A 577 -8.91 21.95 -20.18
C ASP A 577 -9.09 23.08 -21.22
N ARG A 578 -8.41 22.94 -22.37
CA ARG A 578 -8.46 23.95 -23.43
C ARG A 578 -9.71 23.74 -24.28
N LYS A 579 -10.79 24.42 -23.90
CA LYS A 579 -12.02 24.53 -24.69
C LYS A 579 -11.68 25.09 -26.08
N LEU A 580 -11.98 24.34 -27.14
CA LEU A 580 -11.85 24.81 -28.53
C LEU A 580 -13.19 25.38 -28.98
N THR A 581 -13.17 26.48 -29.74
CA THR A 581 -14.39 27.08 -30.32
C THR A 581 -15.07 26.16 -31.34
N THR A 582 -14.34 25.19 -31.89
CA THR A 582 -14.89 24.11 -32.75
C THR A 582 -14.26 22.76 -32.40
N GLY A 583 -15.02 21.90 -31.72
CA GLY A 583 -14.62 20.53 -31.36
C GLY A 583 -14.53 20.28 -29.85
N PRO A 584 -14.38 19.01 -29.42
CA PRO A 584 -14.17 18.68 -28.01
C PRO A 584 -12.86 19.30 -27.50
N GLY A 585 -12.91 19.90 -26.31
CA GLY A 585 -11.76 20.53 -25.67
C GLY A 585 -10.60 19.56 -25.47
N ARG A 586 -9.36 20.06 -25.62
CA ARG A 586 -8.15 19.25 -25.40
C ARG A 586 -7.72 19.39 -23.95
N ARG A 587 -7.88 18.30 -23.19
CA ARG A 587 -7.30 18.15 -21.86
C ARG A 587 -5.84 17.72 -21.97
N TYR A 588 -5.02 18.23 -21.07
CA TYR A 588 -3.63 17.82 -20.91
C TYR A 588 -3.18 18.03 -19.47
N LEU A 589 -2.26 17.19 -19.03
CA LEU A 589 -1.56 17.41 -17.77
C LEU A 589 -0.24 18.13 -18.05
N GLN A 590 0.05 19.13 -17.22
CA GLN A 590 1.27 19.90 -17.25
C GLN A 590 2.04 19.69 -15.95
N VAL A 591 3.23 19.07 -16.05
CA VAL A 591 4.22 19.05 -14.98
C VAL A 591 4.93 20.40 -15.00
N SER A 592 4.60 21.27 -14.04
CA SER A 592 5.14 22.63 -13.93
C SER A 592 6.31 22.73 -12.96
N LYS A 593 6.50 21.72 -12.10
CA LYS A 593 7.65 21.57 -11.22
C LYS A 593 7.90 20.08 -10.97
N ASN A 594 9.16 19.71 -10.94
CA ASN A 594 9.68 18.40 -10.57
C ASN A 594 11.03 18.62 -9.89
N ARG A 595 11.10 18.47 -8.57
CA ARG A 595 12.33 18.74 -7.82
C ARG A 595 13.40 17.66 -7.95
N PHE A 596 12.99 16.43 -8.24
CA PHE A 596 13.87 15.26 -8.26
C PHE A 596 14.81 15.28 -9.48
N ASP A 597 14.24 15.48 -10.67
CA ASP A 597 14.99 15.40 -11.94
C ASP A 597 15.05 16.73 -12.71
N GLY A 598 14.16 17.69 -12.38
CA GLY A 598 14.04 18.95 -13.12
C GLY A 598 13.22 18.89 -14.41
N ASP A 599 12.97 17.69 -14.95
CA ASP A 599 12.14 17.48 -16.14
C ASP A 599 10.71 18.00 -15.95
N VAL A 600 10.32 18.96 -16.80
CA VAL A 600 8.99 19.58 -16.88
C VAL A 600 8.42 19.42 -18.29
N GLY A 601 7.09 19.41 -18.43
CA GLY A 601 6.47 19.21 -19.73
C GLY A 601 4.95 19.05 -19.71
N ILE A 602 4.37 18.82 -20.87
CA ILE A 602 2.93 18.57 -21.07
C ILE A 602 2.70 17.24 -21.77
N PHE A 603 1.63 16.54 -21.38
CA PHE A 603 1.12 15.39 -22.14
C PHE A 603 -0.41 15.41 -22.24
N PRO A 604 -0.97 15.14 -23.44
CA PRO A 604 -2.41 15.22 -23.66
C PRO A 604 -3.15 14.03 -23.05
N LEU A 605 -4.38 14.29 -22.59
CA LEU A 605 -5.25 13.32 -21.95
C LEU A 605 -6.58 13.22 -22.71
N GLU A 606 -6.97 11.99 -23.03
CA GLU A 606 -8.28 11.63 -23.59
C GLU A 606 -9.13 10.93 -22.52
N PHE A 607 -10.32 11.47 -22.24
CA PHE A 607 -11.21 11.00 -21.17
C PHE A 607 -12.30 10.06 -21.68
N SER A 608 -12.29 8.82 -21.21
CA SER A 608 -13.31 7.81 -21.48
C SER A 608 -14.51 7.96 -20.55
N LYS A 609 -15.67 8.29 -21.11
CA LYS A 609 -16.93 8.40 -20.35
C LYS A 609 -17.50 7.05 -19.89
N THR A 610 -17.11 5.93 -20.50
CA THR A 610 -17.63 4.59 -20.15
C THR A 610 -16.98 4.06 -18.88
N CYS A 611 -15.66 4.22 -18.77
CA CYS A 611 -14.85 3.67 -17.69
C CYS A 611 -14.42 4.73 -16.65
N LEU A 612 -14.68 6.01 -16.95
CA LEU A 612 -14.23 7.18 -16.17
C LEU A 612 -12.70 7.35 -16.11
N THR A 613 -12.00 6.87 -17.14
CA THR A 613 -10.53 6.78 -17.19
C THR A 613 -9.92 7.80 -18.14
N PHE A 614 -8.65 8.13 -17.93
CA PHE A 614 -7.83 8.96 -18.80
C PHE A 614 -6.78 8.12 -19.52
N SER A 615 -6.51 8.46 -20.78
CA SER A 615 -5.55 7.75 -21.62
C SER A 615 -4.75 8.72 -22.49
N ASN A 616 -3.59 8.28 -22.99
CA ASN A 616 -2.87 9.03 -24.01
C ASN A 616 -3.61 8.91 -25.35
N PRO A 617 -3.92 10.01 -26.06
CA PRO A 617 -4.62 9.96 -27.33
C PRO A 617 -3.83 9.18 -28.38
N VAL A 618 -4.49 8.23 -29.03
CA VAL A 618 -3.87 7.36 -30.03
C VAL A 618 -3.42 8.19 -31.23
N LYS A 619 -2.13 8.14 -31.56
CA LYS A 619 -1.55 8.85 -32.72
C LYS A 619 -2.05 8.23 -34.03
N SER A 620 -3.20 8.69 -34.51
CA SER A 620 -3.77 8.31 -35.81
C SER A 620 -2.88 8.80 -36.96
N LYS A 621 -1.97 7.94 -37.42
CA LYS A 621 -1.18 8.13 -38.66
C LYS A 621 -2.06 7.91 -39.91
N THR A 622 -3.10 8.72 -40.08
CA THR A 622 -3.92 8.70 -41.31
C THR A 622 -4.26 10.11 -41.76
N ARG A 623 -3.33 10.77 -42.46
CA ARG A 623 -3.68 11.88 -43.36
C ARG A 623 -4.46 11.30 -44.54
N VAL A 624 -5.78 11.18 -44.39
CA VAL A 624 -6.67 10.93 -45.53
C VAL A 624 -6.56 12.14 -46.45
N LYS A 625 -5.93 11.96 -47.62
CA LYS A 625 -6.03 12.94 -48.70
C LYS A 625 -7.49 13.04 -49.09
N LYS A 626 -8.09 14.23 -48.93
CA LYS A 626 -9.42 14.52 -49.45
C LYS A 626 -9.36 14.39 -50.97
N VAL A 627 -9.98 13.35 -51.51
CA VAL A 627 -10.29 13.29 -52.94
C VAL A 627 -11.36 14.35 -53.17
N LYS A 628 -11.12 15.24 -54.14
CA LYS A 628 -12.18 16.08 -54.71
C LYS A 628 -12.84 15.26 -55.81
N GLU A 629 -14.16 15.13 -55.74
CA GLU A 629 -14.95 14.93 -56.94
C GLU A 629 -15.00 16.28 -57.65
N ASP A 630 -14.45 16.35 -58.87
CA ASP A 630 -14.70 17.45 -59.79
C ASP A 630 -15.68 16.93 -60.86
N SER A 631 -16.69 17.74 -61.16
CA SER A 631 -17.68 17.51 -62.20
C SER A 631 -17.82 18.77 -63.05
N GLU A 632 -17.97 18.56 -64.36
CA GLU A 632 -18.24 19.53 -65.42
C GLU A 632 -17.04 20.23 -66.08
N GLU A 633 -17.00 20.02 -67.40
CA GLU A 633 -16.15 20.60 -68.47
C GLU A 633 -17.13 21.19 -69.52
N PRO A 634 -16.69 21.88 -70.61
CA PRO A 634 -15.49 22.69 -70.81
C PRO A 634 -15.75 24.02 -71.56
N VAL A 635 -14.84 25.00 -71.49
CA VAL A 635 -14.64 26.02 -72.56
C VAL A 635 -13.15 26.27 -72.80
N GLN A 636 -12.78 26.50 -74.07
CA GLN A 636 -11.44 26.39 -74.64
C GLN A 636 -10.52 27.62 -74.51
N LYS A 637 -9.23 27.39 -74.88
CA LYS A 637 -8.15 28.32 -75.28
C LYS A 637 -7.17 28.75 -74.16
N SER A 638 -5.85 28.82 -74.37
CA SER A 638 -5.00 28.33 -75.48
C SER A 638 -3.50 28.50 -75.16
N VAL A 639 -2.67 27.53 -75.56
CA VAL A 639 -1.25 27.66 -75.96
C VAL A 639 -0.23 28.23 -74.95
N ALA A 640 0.68 27.38 -74.46
CA ALA A 640 2.13 27.41 -74.79
C ALA A 640 2.89 26.31 -74.01
N ALA A 641 3.90 25.68 -74.63
CA ALA A 641 4.66 24.59 -74.04
C ALA A 641 6.17 24.85 -74.02
N ALA A 642 6.82 24.53 -72.90
CA ALA A 642 8.22 24.10 -72.74
C ALA A 642 8.40 23.72 -71.25
N GLY A 643 9.03 22.61 -70.83
CA GLY A 643 9.80 21.63 -71.59
C GLY A 643 11.30 21.79 -71.37
N GLU A 644 11.84 21.23 -70.28
CA GLU A 644 13.07 20.41 -70.21
C GLU A 644 13.59 20.21 -68.77
N VAL A 645 14.53 19.27 -68.60
CA VAL A 645 14.94 18.66 -67.31
C VAL A 645 16.48 18.87 -67.07
N PRO A 646 17.24 18.10 -66.25
CA PRO A 646 17.98 18.68 -65.12
C PRO A 646 19.53 18.67 -65.26
N LYS A 647 20.26 19.33 -64.33
CA LYS A 647 21.44 18.74 -63.60
C LYS A 647 22.18 19.69 -62.62
N LYS A 648 22.40 19.17 -61.40
CA LYS A 648 23.64 19.05 -60.59
C LYS A 648 24.64 20.22 -60.34
N GLN A 649 25.23 20.12 -59.13
CA GLN A 649 26.49 20.69 -58.58
C GLN A 649 26.47 22.18 -58.16
N ARG A 650 27.20 22.70 -57.15
CA ARG A 650 27.85 22.25 -55.88
C ARG A 650 29.15 23.08 -55.68
N SER A 651 29.11 24.10 -54.82
CA SER A 651 30.28 24.83 -54.27
C SER A 651 29.82 25.61 -53.02
N GLN A 652 30.24 25.36 -51.77
CA GLN A 652 31.56 25.42 -51.10
C GLN A 652 32.22 26.81 -50.96
N LYS A 653 32.20 27.34 -49.71
CA LYS A 653 33.24 28.07 -48.94
C LYS A 653 32.65 28.28 -47.53
N GLN A 654 33.21 27.92 -46.36
CA GLN A 654 34.56 27.87 -45.74
C GLN A 654 35.15 29.19 -45.19
N SER A 655 35.15 29.30 -43.85
CA SER A 655 36.20 29.88 -42.99
C SER A 655 35.93 29.39 -41.54
N ASN A 656 36.75 28.56 -40.87
CA ASN A 656 38.10 28.75 -40.27
C ASN A 656 38.16 29.88 -39.20
N LYS A 657 38.82 29.74 -38.03
CA LYS A 657 39.47 28.59 -37.32
C LYS A 657 39.97 29.01 -35.91
N SER A 658 40.53 28.05 -35.15
CA SER A 658 41.56 28.22 -34.07
C SER A 658 41.09 28.66 -32.65
N THR A 659 41.69 28.26 -31.50
CA THR A 659 42.85 27.36 -31.24
C THR A 659 42.79 26.69 -29.85
N LYS A 660 43.49 25.56 -29.65
CA LYS A 660 43.97 25.03 -28.34
C LYS A 660 45.44 25.43 -28.11
N PRO A 661 45.99 25.25 -26.89
CA PRO A 661 47.08 24.26 -26.75
C PRO A 661 47.03 23.43 -25.43
N ALA A 662 48.07 22.63 -25.18
CA ALA A 662 48.37 21.88 -23.95
C ALA A 662 49.88 22.09 -23.63
N LEU A 663 50.59 21.45 -22.70
CA LEU A 663 50.44 20.27 -21.83
C LEU A 663 51.58 20.37 -20.77
N ASN A 664 51.50 19.81 -19.54
CA ASN A 664 52.72 19.34 -18.80
C ASN A 664 52.52 18.56 -17.48
N VAL A 665 53.64 17.98 -17.00
CA VAL A 665 53.85 16.83 -16.08
C VAL A 665 54.92 17.19 -15.01
N SER A 666 54.90 16.75 -13.74
CA SER A 666 53.80 16.11 -12.98
C SER A 666 53.81 16.33 -11.44
N PRO A 667 54.78 15.83 -10.62
CA PRO A 667 54.37 15.28 -9.32
C PRO A 667 54.92 15.99 -8.07
N ASP A 668 54.15 15.93 -6.98
CA ASP A 668 54.62 15.53 -5.64
C ASP A 668 53.43 15.48 -4.64
N GLY A 669 53.59 14.72 -3.56
CA GLY A 669 52.71 14.76 -2.37
C GLY A 669 53.58 14.73 -1.11
N PRO A 670 53.10 14.24 0.03
CA PRO A 670 51.75 14.29 0.60
C PRO A 670 51.74 15.14 1.90
N ASN A 671 50.57 15.45 2.48
CA ASN A 671 50.44 15.38 3.95
C ASN A 671 49.00 15.36 4.47
N LYS A 672 48.87 14.80 5.67
CA LYS A 672 47.69 14.65 6.54
C LYS A 672 47.94 15.48 7.84
N PRO A 673 46.97 15.73 8.74
CA PRO A 673 46.07 14.73 9.38
C PRO A 673 44.67 14.60 8.79
#